data_AF-A0A7V1NCD9-F1
#
_entry.id   AF-A0A7V1NCD9-F1
#
_cell.length_a   1.000
_cell.length_b   1.000
_cell.length_c   1.000
_cell.angle_alpha   90.00
_cell.angle_beta   90.00
_cell.angle_gamma   90.00
#
_symmetry.space_group_name_H-M   'P 1'
#
loop_
_entity.id
_entity.type
_entity.pdbx_description
1 polymer ?
#
loop_
_entity_poly.entity_id
_entity_poly.type
_entity_poly.pdbx_seq_one_letter_code
_entity_poly.pdbx_strand_id
1 'polypeptide(L)'
;MMRQFLKIKSQVPDAIVFYRMGDFYEMFLEDAERVAPILDITLTSRDKGKPDAVPMCGVPVHAADAHIKRLASLGHRVAICEQVEDPKESAGKRLVRREIVEVVTPGLVGDPEGLDGRTIVAVAALHHDVTERRFGLAVLDASTADFRATVVPAGEAGGLVFGAGSSPSARSRILPDELIQELGRIGPRELLVREELVEDVRVLLEDVIDGLVVRGLGADAFEAIRECGDWSGGFTTASDAGSKAAIAVANYLAENQPFAVENPPRLRRYEIAESVILDAATRRHLELHENSEDRGRAGTLIAELDVTTCALGARRLAHWLSYPLLSPEKIRRRQDAVALLVEEDRMRGRLREAMKRVRDLERILSKAIRPGAVPRDLGVLRSSLQALPDVVSAVRSELSDRSDEALFSGVPPVETPVLELPEPLPGLTRLLEEGLVDDPPAIARGSRGANETGYIREGYRSDLDSLRESASKGREWIAGLEAEERARTGIASLKVRFHPVHGYSLEVGKAHLDRIPEDYERKQTLANVERYTTEALRDVEARVMGANEKAARLEREIFESLRQAVCREAGTIREAASRVATLDALASLAEVARRNRWVRPEVDESESLEIKAGRHPVVESVLGRQGSDGFVPNDTRLDPSGQQILLLTGPNMSGKSTYLRQVALCVLMAQMGSF
;
A
#
# COMPACT_ATOMS: atom_id res chain seq x y z
N MET A 1 26.67 -13.83 -19.69
CA MET A 1 25.83 -13.59 -18.50
C MET A 1 26.52 -12.63 -17.53
N MET A 2 27.62 -12.99 -16.86
CA MET A 2 28.24 -12.10 -15.85
C MET A 2 28.57 -10.68 -16.34
N ARG A 3 29.01 -10.50 -17.59
CA ARG A 3 29.19 -9.17 -18.19
C ARG A 3 27.88 -8.34 -18.23
N GLN A 4 26.75 -8.98 -18.51
CA GLN A 4 25.43 -8.33 -18.50
C GLN A 4 25.01 -8.00 -17.05
N PHE A 5 25.23 -8.92 -16.10
CA PHE A 5 24.99 -8.67 -14.68
C PHE A 5 25.82 -7.48 -14.17
N LEU A 6 27.13 -7.45 -14.43
CA LEU A 6 28.00 -6.35 -14.00
C LEU A 6 27.61 -5.00 -14.62
N LYS A 7 27.16 -4.99 -15.88
CA LYS A 7 26.61 -3.79 -16.53
C LYS A 7 25.31 -3.30 -15.88
N ILE A 8 24.48 -4.21 -15.37
CA ILE A 8 23.26 -3.86 -14.64
C ILE A 8 23.61 -3.37 -13.23
N LYS A 9 24.48 -4.09 -12.52
CA LYS A 9 24.96 -3.71 -11.19
C LYS A 9 25.65 -2.34 -11.18
N SER A 10 26.38 -1.97 -12.24
CA SER A 10 27.01 -0.64 -12.33
C SER A 10 26.01 0.52 -12.45
N GLN A 11 24.75 0.25 -12.79
CA GLN A 11 23.69 1.28 -12.81
C GLN A 11 23.13 1.54 -11.40
N VAL A 12 23.25 0.56 -10.50
CA VAL A 12 22.69 0.58 -9.14
C VAL A 12 23.72 0.02 -8.13
N PRO A 13 24.88 0.69 -7.96
CA PRO A 13 25.99 0.14 -7.19
C PRO A 13 25.63 -0.14 -5.72
N ASP A 14 24.73 0.66 -5.14
CA ASP A 14 24.28 0.58 -3.75
C ASP A 14 23.07 -0.35 -3.53
N ALA A 15 22.44 -0.87 -4.60
CA ALA A 15 21.28 -1.75 -4.50
C ALA A 15 21.63 -3.22 -4.70
N ILE A 16 20.99 -4.11 -3.95
CA ILE A 16 21.05 -5.56 -4.16
C ILE A 16 20.31 -5.89 -5.45
N VAL A 17 20.94 -6.60 -6.40
CA VAL A 17 20.30 -6.95 -7.67
C VAL A 17 19.69 -8.34 -7.61
N PHE A 18 18.36 -8.43 -7.58
CA PHE A 18 17.63 -9.66 -7.86
C PHE A 18 17.60 -9.91 -9.37
N TYR A 19 18.48 -10.78 -9.86
CA TYR A 19 18.68 -11.03 -11.27
C TYR A 19 17.88 -12.25 -11.76
N ARG A 20 16.87 -12.03 -12.62
CA ARG A 20 15.96 -13.10 -13.07
C ARG A 20 16.65 -14.19 -13.91
N MET A 21 16.64 -15.41 -13.39
CA MET A 21 17.24 -16.62 -13.97
C MET A 21 16.24 -17.79 -13.90
N GLY A 22 15.45 -17.95 -14.97
CA GLY A 22 14.41 -19.00 -15.00
C GLY A 22 13.33 -18.71 -13.95
N ASP A 23 13.13 -19.62 -13.02
CA ASP A 23 12.14 -19.49 -11.93
C ASP A 23 12.74 -18.97 -10.61
N PHE A 24 13.96 -18.43 -10.67
CA PHE A 24 14.68 -17.86 -9.53
C PHE A 24 15.10 -16.41 -9.80
N TYR A 25 15.22 -15.64 -8.73
CA TYR A 25 16.13 -14.49 -8.72
C TYR A 25 17.43 -14.91 -8.06
N GLU A 26 18.53 -14.73 -8.79
CA GLU A 26 19.88 -14.99 -8.31
C GLU A 26 20.57 -13.67 -7.96
N MET A 27 21.40 -13.68 -6.92
CA MET A 27 22.28 -12.60 -6.51
C MET A 27 23.72 -13.12 -6.57
N PHE A 28 24.68 -12.26 -6.90
CA PHE A 28 26.07 -12.66 -7.13
C PHE A 28 27.06 -11.77 -6.37
N LEU A 29 28.28 -12.27 -6.16
CA LEU A 29 29.40 -11.52 -5.57
C LEU A 29 29.02 -11.00 -4.16
N GLU A 30 29.35 -9.74 -3.86
CA GLU A 30 29.07 -9.09 -2.58
C GLU A 30 27.58 -9.07 -2.22
N ASP A 31 26.69 -8.98 -3.22
CA ASP A 31 25.24 -9.05 -2.97
C ASP A 31 24.86 -10.42 -2.40
N ALA A 32 25.46 -11.51 -2.91
CA ALA A 32 25.18 -12.85 -2.43
C ALA A 32 25.67 -13.05 -0.99
N GLU A 33 26.90 -12.61 -0.71
CA GLU A 33 27.54 -12.72 0.60
C GLU A 33 26.81 -11.89 1.67
N ARG A 34 26.33 -10.70 1.30
CA ARG A 34 25.52 -9.85 2.18
C ARG A 34 24.15 -10.45 2.45
N VAL A 35 23.47 -10.94 1.41
CA VAL A 35 22.04 -11.32 1.51
C VAL A 35 21.83 -12.69 2.13
N ALA A 36 22.73 -13.65 1.88
CA ALA A 36 22.61 -15.01 2.41
C ALA A 36 22.35 -15.08 3.93
N PRO A 37 23.14 -14.42 4.80
CA PRO A 37 22.89 -14.42 6.24
C PRO A 37 21.65 -13.61 6.64
N ILE A 38 21.30 -12.54 5.91
CA ILE A 38 20.13 -11.70 6.22
C ILE A 38 18.84 -12.47 5.99
N LEU A 39 18.76 -13.21 4.89
CA LEU A 39 17.56 -13.95 4.50
C LEU A 39 17.54 -15.40 5.02
N ASP A 40 18.62 -15.85 5.66
CA ASP A 40 18.83 -17.25 6.07
C ASP A 40 18.68 -18.21 4.87
N ILE A 41 19.39 -17.89 3.78
CA ILE A 41 19.42 -18.71 2.56
C ILE A 41 20.84 -19.22 2.29
N THR A 42 20.94 -20.38 1.63
CA THR A 42 22.24 -21.01 1.37
C THR A 42 23.09 -20.17 0.42
N LEU A 43 24.28 -19.76 0.89
CA LEU A 43 25.35 -19.25 0.03
C LEU A 43 26.04 -20.42 -0.69
N THR A 44 26.07 -20.36 -2.01
CA THR A 44 26.76 -21.33 -2.88
C THR A 44 27.69 -20.61 -3.83
N SER A 45 28.26 -21.32 -4.80
CA SER A 45 29.03 -20.72 -5.88
C SER A 45 28.64 -21.29 -7.23
N ARG A 46 28.60 -20.39 -8.22
CA ARG A 46 28.51 -20.77 -9.63
C ARG A 46 29.89 -21.23 -10.09
N ASP A 47 29.94 -22.26 -10.93
CA ASP A 47 31.19 -22.86 -11.40
C ASP A 47 32.07 -23.41 -10.25
N LYS A 48 31.41 -24.01 -9.24
CA LYS A 48 32.03 -24.58 -8.03
C LYS A 48 33.25 -25.45 -8.35
N GLY A 49 34.39 -25.14 -7.71
CA GLY A 49 35.66 -25.85 -7.89
C GLY A 49 36.55 -25.32 -9.01
N LYS A 50 36.14 -24.26 -9.72
CA LYS A 50 37.02 -23.52 -10.66
C LYS A 50 37.64 -22.30 -9.98
N PRO A 51 38.79 -21.80 -10.49
CA PRO A 51 39.41 -20.56 -10.01
C PRO A 51 38.46 -19.35 -10.07
N ASP A 52 37.58 -19.32 -11.07
CA ASP A 52 36.63 -18.23 -11.33
C ASP A 52 35.25 -18.47 -10.65
N ALA A 53 35.22 -19.20 -9.53
CA ALA A 53 33.96 -19.47 -8.83
C ALA A 53 33.35 -18.16 -8.30
N VAL A 54 32.08 -17.92 -8.64
CA VAL A 54 31.38 -16.69 -8.27
C VAL A 54 30.42 -16.99 -7.11
N PRO A 55 30.53 -16.31 -5.94
CA PRO A 55 29.56 -16.41 -4.86
C PRO A 55 28.14 -16.13 -5.37
N MET A 56 27.17 -16.96 -4.96
CA MET A 56 25.80 -16.88 -5.43
C MET A 56 24.82 -17.35 -4.35
N CYS A 57 23.69 -16.69 -4.23
CA CYS A 57 22.51 -17.21 -3.55
C CYS A 57 21.26 -16.85 -4.38
N GLY A 58 20.11 -17.44 -4.07
CA GLY A 58 18.92 -17.18 -4.85
C GLY A 58 17.64 -17.58 -4.14
N VAL A 59 16.54 -16.97 -4.57
CA VAL A 59 15.20 -17.21 -4.05
C VAL A 59 14.25 -17.55 -5.20
N PRO A 60 13.29 -18.46 -5.01
CA PRO A 60 12.27 -18.70 -6.02
C PRO A 60 11.44 -17.45 -6.27
N VAL A 61 11.08 -17.19 -7.52
CA VAL A 61 10.32 -15.99 -7.93
C VAL A 61 9.02 -15.84 -7.16
N HIS A 62 8.28 -16.94 -6.97
CA HIS A 62 7.01 -16.95 -6.26
C HIS A 62 7.13 -16.59 -4.77
N ALA A 63 8.34 -16.63 -4.20
CA ALA A 63 8.63 -16.26 -2.81
C ALA A 63 9.42 -14.94 -2.70
N ALA A 64 9.77 -14.31 -3.81
CA ALA A 64 10.68 -13.16 -3.82
C ALA A 64 10.12 -11.93 -3.10
N ASP A 65 8.81 -11.66 -3.22
CA ASP A 65 8.17 -10.46 -2.66
C ASP A 65 8.39 -10.33 -1.14
N ALA A 66 8.26 -11.42 -0.39
CA ALA A 66 8.52 -11.45 1.05
C ALA A 66 9.99 -11.13 1.38
N HIS A 67 10.93 -11.67 0.61
CA HIS A 67 12.36 -11.40 0.80
C HIS A 67 12.73 -9.96 0.45
N ILE A 68 12.18 -9.42 -0.65
CA ILE A 68 12.36 -8.02 -1.06
C ILE A 68 11.88 -7.08 0.06
N LYS A 69 10.68 -7.33 0.59
CA LYS A 69 10.09 -6.54 1.68
C LYS A 69 10.93 -6.59 2.96
N ARG A 70 11.44 -7.76 3.32
CA ARG A 70 12.33 -7.93 4.48
C ARG A 70 13.62 -7.12 4.31
N LEU A 71 14.27 -7.20 3.15
CA LEU A 71 15.48 -6.41 2.87
C LEU A 71 15.19 -4.90 2.94
N ALA A 72 14.10 -4.44 2.34
CA ALA A 72 13.69 -3.03 2.40
C ALA A 72 13.42 -2.55 3.83
N SER A 73 12.78 -3.38 4.67
CA SER A 73 12.54 -3.06 6.09
C SER A 73 13.83 -2.94 6.92
N LEU A 74 14.92 -3.55 6.45
CA LEU A 74 16.25 -3.47 7.06
C LEU A 74 17.11 -2.35 6.44
N GLY A 75 16.52 -1.46 5.65
CA GLY A 75 17.21 -0.31 5.07
C GLY A 75 17.91 -0.58 3.73
N HIS A 76 17.75 -1.77 3.13
CA HIS A 76 18.40 -2.10 1.87
C HIS A 76 17.58 -1.70 0.63
N ARG A 77 18.27 -1.22 -0.41
CA ARG A 77 17.68 -1.09 -1.76
C ARG A 77 17.80 -2.40 -2.52
N VAL A 78 16.77 -2.68 -3.31
CA VAL A 78 16.64 -3.94 -4.03
C VAL A 78 16.19 -3.68 -5.46
N ALA A 79 17.08 -3.85 -6.42
CA ALA A 79 16.79 -3.71 -7.84
C ALA A 79 16.24 -5.04 -8.41
N ILE A 80 15.06 -5.00 -9.02
CA ILE A 80 14.40 -6.14 -9.65
C ILE A 80 14.76 -6.13 -11.13
N CYS A 81 15.56 -7.12 -11.55
CA CYS A 81 16.01 -7.24 -12.92
C CYS A 81 15.28 -8.39 -13.63
N GLU A 82 14.46 -8.04 -14.62
CA GLU A 82 13.57 -8.96 -15.34
C GLU A 82 14.06 -9.29 -16.75
N GLN A 83 13.51 -10.37 -17.31
CA GLN A 83 13.67 -10.73 -18.72
C GLN A 83 12.62 -9.98 -19.57
N VAL A 84 13.10 -9.10 -20.45
CA VAL A 84 12.26 -8.24 -21.30
C VAL A 84 12.02 -8.84 -22.70
N GLU A 85 12.75 -9.88 -23.07
CA GLU A 85 12.56 -10.63 -24.33
C GLU A 85 12.01 -12.03 -24.03
N ASP A 86 11.15 -12.56 -24.93
CA ASP A 86 10.73 -13.96 -24.84
C ASP A 86 11.92 -14.89 -25.21
N PRO A 87 12.30 -15.85 -24.34
CA PRO A 87 13.33 -16.83 -24.66
C PRO A 87 13.06 -17.63 -25.94
N LYS A 88 11.79 -17.88 -26.29
CA LYS A 88 11.38 -18.62 -27.49
C LYS A 88 11.51 -17.77 -28.76
N GLU A 89 11.18 -16.48 -28.70
CA GLU A 89 11.38 -15.55 -29.83
C GLU A 89 12.85 -15.19 -30.04
N SER A 90 13.68 -15.40 -29.02
CA SER A 90 15.13 -15.20 -29.05
C SER A 90 15.90 -16.40 -29.63
N ALA A 91 15.23 -17.36 -30.29
CA ALA A 91 15.82 -18.57 -30.86
C ALA A 91 17.00 -18.25 -31.80
N GLY A 92 18.22 -18.31 -31.26
CA GLY A 92 19.47 -17.96 -31.93
C GLY A 92 20.40 -17.06 -31.11
N LYS A 93 19.90 -16.30 -30.13
CA LYS A 93 20.71 -15.51 -29.19
C LYS A 93 21.06 -16.34 -27.94
N ARG A 94 22.35 -16.38 -27.58
CA ARG A 94 22.85 -17.13 -26.40
C ARG A 94 22.43 -16.52 -25.05
N LEU A 95 21.84 -15.32 -25.02
CA LEU A 95 21.46 -14.59 -23.80
C LEU A 95 20.29 -13.64 -24.07
N VAL A 96 19.20 -13.77 -23.32
CA VAL A 96 18.05 -12.83 -23.35
C VAL A 96 18.39 -11.48 -22.75
N ARG A 97 17.83 -10.41 -23.30
CA ARG A 97 17.95 -9.05 -22.73
C ARG A 97 17.27 -8.99 -21.36
N ARG A 98 17.90 -8.25 -20.45
CA ARG A 98 17.44 -8.03 -19.09
C ARG A 98 17.61 -6.58 -18.70
N GLU A 99 16.64 -6.07 -17.94
CA GLU A 99 16.56 -4.69 -17.53
C GLU A 99 16.04 -4.60 -16.10
N ILE A 100 16.41 -3.52 -15.39
CA ILE A 100 15.83 -3.20 -14.10
C ILE A 100 14.43 -2.65 -14.39
N VAL A 101 13.41 -3.26 -13.79
CA VAL A 101 12.01 -2.83 -13.97
C VAL A 101 11.51 -1.99 -12.79
N GLU A 102 12.12 -2.17 -11.62
CA GLU A 102 11.82 -1.45 -10.39
C GLU A 102 13.02 -1.56 -9.43
N VAL A 103 13.24 -0.53 -8.63
CA VAL A 103 14.12 -0.55 -7.46
C VAL A 103 13.25 -0.31 -6.22
N VAL A 104 13.14 -1.33 -5.38
CA VAL A 104 12.42 -1.23 -4.10
C VAL A 104 13.35 -0.61 -3.07
N THR A 105 12.87 0.44 -2.40
CA THR A 105 13.62 1.17 -1.37
C THR A 105 12.86 1.11 -0.03
N PRO A 106 13.49 1.47 1.11
CA PRO A 106 12.80 1.48 2.40
C PRO A 106 11.56 2.38 2.42
N GLY A 107 11.60 3.52 1.72
CA GLY A 107 10.47 4.46 1.62
C GLY A 107 9.52 4.19 0.45
N LEU A 108 9.91 3.37 -0.54
CA LEU A 108 9.08 3.03 -1.72
C LEU A 108 8.62 1.56 -1.74
N VAL A 109 8.80 0.83 -0.64
CA VAL A 109 8.26 -0.52 -0.49
C VAL A 109 6.73 -0.44 -0.45
N GLY A 110 6.06 -0.94 -1.49
CA GLY A 110 4.61 -1.06 -1.50
C GLY A 110 4.10 -1.95 -0.36
N ASP A 111 2.77 -2.03 -0.18
CA ASP A 111 2.11 -2.74 0.93
C ASP A 111 2.84 -4.02 1.39
N PRO A 112 3.61 -3.96 2.50
CA PRO A 112 4.31 -5.12 3.02
C PRO A 112 3.29 -6.06 3.64
N GLU A 113 3.35 -7.34 3.28
CA GLU A 113 2.41 -8.32 3.83
C GLU A 113 2.56 -8.35 5.35
N GLY A 114 1.43 -8.21 6.07
CA GLY A 114 1.42 -8.21 7.52
C GLY A 114 1.69 -6.85 8.19
N LEU A 115 1.87 -5.74 7.45
CA LEU A 115 1.76 -4.42 8.08
C LEU A 115 0.33 -4.15 8.52
N ASP A 116 0.19 -3.48 9.67
CA ASP A 116 -1.08 -2.89 10.04
C ASP A 116 -1.57 -1.99 8.89
N GLY A 117 -2.86 -2.09 8.57
CA GLY A 117 -3.53 -1.22 7.60
C GLY A 117 -3.36 0.27 7.96
N ARG A 118 -3.03 0.58 9.21
CA ARG A 118 -2.80 1.94 9.71
C ARG A 118 -1.38 2.48 9.45
N THR A 119 -0.41 1.61 9.21
CA THR A 119 0.99 2.03 9.07
C THR A 119 1.21 2.77 7.75
N ILE A 120 1.83 3.94 7.85
CA ILE A 120 2.29 4.73 6.72
C ILE A 120 3.64 4.19 6.27
N VAL A 121 3.85 4.04 4.96
CA VAL A 121 5.16 3.72 4.39
C VAL A 121 5.61 4.90 3.55
N ALA A 122 6.30 5.85 4.18
CA ALA A 122 6.62 7.12 3.55
C ALA A 122 8.10 7.25 3.15
N VAL A 123 8.30 7.84 1.98
CA VAL A 123 9.51 8.58 1.61
C VAL A 123 9.24 10.07 1.76
N ALA A 124 10.19 10.80 2.32
CA ALA A 124 10.13 12.26 2.43
C ALA A 124 11.34 12.91 1.75
N ALA A 125 11.22 14.18 1.38
CA ALA A 125 12.35 15.00 0.95
C ALA A 125 12.38 16.32 1.72
N LEU A 126 13.59 16.76 2.05
CA LEU A 126 13.84 18.03 2.71
C LEU A 126 14.70 18.92 1.81
N HIS A 127 14.19 20.11 1.50
CA HIS A 127 14.90 21.14 0.78
C HIS A 127 15.06 22.38 1.65
N HIS A 128 16.25 22.98 1.66
CA HIS A 128 16.49 24.26 2.32
C HIS A 128 16.82 25.33 1.29
N ASP A 129 15.94 26.33 1.19
CA ASP A 129 16.16 27.56 0.45
C ASP A 129 16.81 28.59 1.37
N VAL A 130 18.12 28.78 1.18
CA VAL A 130 18.93 29.72 1.97
C VAL A 130 18.54 31.16 1.70
N THR A 131 18.10 31.48 0.47
CA THR A 131 17.79 32.84 0.04
C THR A 131 16.49 33.30 0.66
N GLU A 132 15.46 32.45 0.63
CA GLU A 132 14.15 32.74 1.21
C GLU A 132 14.07 32.43 2.71
N ARG A 133 15.12 31.82 3.30
CA ARG A 133 15.14 31.33 4.69
C ARG A 133 13.93 30.42 4.99
N ARG A 134 13.73 29.42 4.13
CA ARG A 134 12.59 28.49 4.20
C ARG A 134 13.04 27.05 4.00
N PHE A 135 12.36 26.15 4.67
CA PHE A 135 12.45 24.72 4.45
C PHE A 135 11.21 24.24 3.70
N GLY A 136 11.41 23.33 2.76
CA GLY A 136 10.36 22.57 2.13
C GLY A 136 10.42 21.13 2.59
N LEU A 137 9.27 20.59 2.98
CA LEU A 137 9.12 19.17 3.27
C LEU A 137 8.07 18.61 2.33
N ALA A 138 8.41 17.55 1.60
CA ALA A 138 7.47 16.77 0.81
C ALA A 138 7.47 15.32 1.29
N VAL A 139 6.31 14.67 1.23
CA VAL A 139 6.08 13.32 1.75
C VAL A 139 5.19 12.56 0.80
N LEU A 140 5.62 11.36 0.40
CA LEU A 140 4.83 10.40 -0.36
C LEU A 140 4.68 9.12 0.43
N ASP A 141 3.45 8.71 0.72
CA ASP A 141 3.14 7.35 1.19
C ASP A 141 3.07 6.40 -0.02
N ALA A 142 4.04 5.50 -0.14
CA ALA A 142 4.15 4.55 -1.23
C ALA A 142 3.03 3.50 -1.24
N SER A 143 2.31 3.33 -0.13
CA SER A 143 1.21 2.37 -0.03
C SER A 143 -0.13 2.94 -0.51
N THR A 144 -0.36 4.24 -0.31
CA THR A 144 -1.64 4.92 -0.61
C THR A 144 -1.56 5.93 -1.74
N ALA A 145 -0.35 6.29 -2.16
CA ALA A 145 -0.07 7.40 -3.09
C ALA A 145 -0.50 8.78 -2.56
N ASP A 146 -0.66 8.94 -1.23
CA ASP A 146 -0.83 10.26 -0.61
C ASP A 146 0.47 11.07 -0.74
N PHE A 147 0.40 12.17 -1.49
CA PHE A 147 1.55 13.00 -1.78
C PHE A 147 1.28 14.45 -1.40
N ARG A 148 2.06 14.95 -0.45
CA ARG A 148 1.84 16.26 0.15
C ARG A 148 3.13 17.03 0.40
N ALA A 149 3.06 18.35 0.33
CA ALA A 149 4.19 19.23 0.62
C ALA A 149 3.78 20.45 1.46
N THR A 150 4.70 20.91 2.29
CA THR A 150 4.58 22.08 3.16
C THR A 150 5.84 22.93 3.09
N VAL A 151 5.71 24.20 3.49
CA VAL A 151 6.81 25.15 3.64
C VAL A 151 6.86 25.62 5.08
N VAL A 152 8.04 25.57 5.69
CA VAL A 152 8.28 25.97 7.07
C VAL A 152 9.30 27.10 7.10
N PRO A 153 9.03 28.23 7.76
CA PRO A 153 10.03 29.28 7.97
C PRO A 153 11.23 28.74 8.76
N ALA A 154 12.43 29.19 8.42
CA ALA A 154 13.64 28.77 9.13
C ALA A 154 13.78 29.37 10.55
N GLY A 155 12.92 30.33 10.92
CA GLY A 155 12.95 31.05 12.20
C GLY A 155 14.12 32.04 12.34
N GLU A 156 14.18 32.74 13.47
CA GLU A 156 15.29 33.67 13.81
C GLU A 156 16.58 32.91 14.16
N ALA A 157 16.46 31.77 14.85
CA ALA A 157 17.56 30.93 15.31
C ALA A 157 18.06 29.90 14.26
N GLY A 158 17.24 29.52 13.28
CA GLY A 158 17.52 28.44 12.32
C GLY A 158 18.03 28.93 10.98
N GLY A 159 19.00 29.85 10.96
CA GLY A 159 19.73 30.11 9.71
C GLY A 159 20.75 29.01 9.47
N LEU A 160 20.44 28.02 8.62
CA LEU A 160 21.51 27.18 8.06
C LEU A 160 22.39 28.08 7.18
N VAL A 161 23.48 28.60 7.75
CA VAL A 161 24.55 29.21 6.96
C VAL A 161 25.35 28.06 6.35
N PHE A 162 24.92 27.60 5.17
CA PHE A 162 25.76 26.78 4.28
C PHE A 162 26.79 27.67 3.59
N GLY A 163 27.80 28.10 4.32
CA GLY A 163 28.97 28.78 3.76
C GLY A 163 30.17 27.84 3.72
N ALA A 164 30.76 27.62 2.55
CA ALA A 164 32.11 27.05 2.43
C ALA A 164 33.07 27.87 3.31
N GLY A 165 33.39 27.35 4.50
CA GLY A 165 34.19 28.04 5.51
C GLY A 165 34.72 27.05 6.53
N SER A 166 36.03 26.93 6.55
CA SER A 166 36.85 25.89 7.17
C SER A 166 37.05 26.04 8.69
N SER A 167 35.98 26.26 9.46
CA SER A 167 36.04 26.22 10.94
C SER A 167 35.02 25.24 11.54
N PRO A 168 35.45 24.19 12.25
CA PRO A 168 34.58 23.17 12.86
C PRO A 168 33.78 23.62 14.09
N SER A 169 34.00 24.84 14.59
CA SER A 169 33.43 25.32 15.85
C SER A 169 32.52 26.54 15.60
N ALA A 170 31.24 26.39 15.95
CA ALA A 170 30.17 27.40 15.97
C ALA A 170 29.35 27.63 14.68
N ARG A 171 28.81 26.57 14.07
CA ARG A 171 27.52 26.68 13.36
C ARG A 171 26.56 25.66 13.95
N SER A 172 25.62 26.12 14.78
CA SER A 172 24.52 25.28 15.22
C SER A 172 23.65 24.98 13.99
N ARG A 173 23.80 23.78 13.42
CA ARG A 173 22.99 23.29 12.31
C ARG A 173 21.69 22.78 12.92
N ILE A 174 20.70 23.65 13.09
CA ILE A 174 19.42 23.29 13.73
C ILE A 174 18.30 23.34 12.67
N LEU A 175 17.55 22.25 12.55
CA LEU A 175 16.26 22.25 11.85
C LEU A 175 15.22 22.94 12.74
N PRO A 176 14.27 23.72 12.20
CA PRO A 176 13.19 24.30 13.00
C PRO A 176 12.46 23.22 13.82
N ASP A 177 12.09 23.54 15.07
CA ASP A 177 11.43 22.59 15.95
C ASP A 177 10.13 22.06 15.34
N GLU A 178 9.37 22.91 14.63
CA GLU A 178 8.14 22.49 13.94
C GLU A 178 8.42 21.41 12.89
N LEU A 179 9.54 21.50 12.19
CA LEU A 179 9.95 20.53 11.18
C LEU A 179 10.39 19.20 11.82
N ILE A 180 11.12 19.26 12.95
CA ILE A 180 11.50 18.05 13.71
C ILE A 180 10.24 17.34 14.23
N GLN A 181 9.27 18.09 14.77
CA GLN A 181 8.02 17.52 15.26
C GLN A 181 7.18 16.89 14.14
N GLU A 182 7.15 17.52 12.96
CA GLU A 182 6.45 17.00 11.78
C GLU A 182 7.12 15.74 11.24
N LEU A 183 8.45 15.74 11.09
CA LEU A 183 9.21 14.55 10.70
C LEU A 183 9.01 13.39 11.68
N GLY A 184 9.06 13.65 12.99
CA GLY A 184 8.75 12.65 14.02
C GLY A 184 7.29 12.21 14.03
N ARG A 185 6.34 13.05 13.55
CA ARG A 185 4.93 12.69 13.37
C ARG A 185 4.74 11.72 12.19
N ILE A 186 5.41 12.02 11.08
CA ILE A 186 5.32 11.23 9.84
C ILE A 186 6.05 9.90 9.99
N GLY A 187 7.22 9.92 10.62
CA GLY A 187 8.12 8.76 10.72
C GLY A 187 8.49 8.18 9.36
N PRO A 188 9.04 8.97 8.41
CA PRO A 188 9.41 8.46 7.10
C PRO A 188 10.49 7.38 7.26
N ARG A 189 10.43 6.33 6.43
CA ARG A 189 11.48 5.30 6.40
C ARG A 189 12.71 5.77 5.64
N GLU A 190 12.52 6.71 4.72
CA GLU A 190 13.58 7.27 3.90
C GLU A 190 13.40 8.78 3.77
N LEU A 191 14.47 9.54 4.02
CA LEU A 191 14.52 10.99 3.89
C LEU A 191 15.57 11.39 2.85
N LEU A 192 15.12 12.05 1.79
CA LEU A 192 15.92 12.54 0.68
C LEU A 192 16.41 13.97 0.99
N VAL A 193 17.71 14.18 0.88
CA VAL A 193 18.38 15.48 1.12
C VAL A 193 19.44 15.72 0.04
N ARG A 194 19.97 16.94 -0.06
CA ARG A 194 21.19 17.17 -0.86
C ARG A 194 22.36 16.36 -0.28
N GLU A 195 23.21 15.81 -1.13
CA GLU A 195 24.35 14.95 -0.75
C GLU A 195 25.19 15.53 0.40
N GLU A 196 25.48 16.83 0.34
CA GLU A 196 26.24 17.57 1.35
C GLU A 196 25.60 17.63 2.76
N LEU A 197 24.32 17.26 2.90
CA LEU A 197 23.53 17.36 4.13
C LEU A 197 23.29 16.02 4.84
N VAL A 198 23.69 14.91 4.22
CA VAL A 198 23.32 13.57 4.66
C VAL A 198 23.76 13.29 6.11
N GLU A 199 25.02 13.58 6.44
CA GLU A 199 25.56 13.28 7.77
C GLU A 199 24.93 14.17 8.85
N ASP A 200 24.76 15.46 8.54
CA ASP A 200 24.15 16.41 9.47
C ASP A 200 22.71 16.05 9.81
N VAL A 201 21.90 15.75 8.80
CA VAL A 201 20.48 15.40 8.99
C VAL A 201 20.34 14.05 9.68
N ARG A 202 21.25 13.10 9.42
CA ARG A 202 21.25 11.80 10.11
C ARG A 202 21.47 11.98 11.61
N VAL A 203 22.52 12.70 12.03
CA VAL A 203 22.82 12.94 13.44
C VAL A 203 21.69 13.71 14.14
N LEU A 204 21.05 14.65 13.44
CA LEU A 204 19.95 15.44 14.02
C LEU A 204 18.67 14.62 14.27
N LEU A 205 18.44 13.55 13.51
CA LEU A 205 17.18 12.81 13.52
C LEU A 205 17.28 11.39 14.05
N GLU A 206 18.48 10.90 14.39
CA GLU A 206 18.69 9.53 14.89
C GLU A 206 17.90 9.23 16.17
N ASP A 207 17.77 10.21 17.07
CA ASP A 207 16.98 10.09 18.31
C ASP A 207 15.49 10.39 18.11
N VAL A 208 15.11 10.91 16.94
CA VAL A 208 13.74 11.33 16.62
C VAL A 208 12.99 10.23 15.87
N ILE A 209 13.65 9.61 14.88
CA ILE A 209 13.05 8.61 13.99
C ILE A 209 13.94 7.36 13.94
N ASP A 210 13.47 6.30 14.59
CA ASP A 210 14.16 5.01 14.61
C ASP A 210 14.20 4.38 13.21
N GLY A 211 15.36 3.83 12.83
CA GLY A 211 15.57 3.17 11.54
C GLY A 211 15.52 4.08 10.30
N LEU A 212 15.58 5.41 10.45
CA LEU A 212 15.55 6.35 9.33
C LEU A 212 16.75 6.17 8.39
N VAL A 213 16.47 5.97 7.10
CA VAL A 213 17.49 6.01 6.04
C VAL A 213 17.57 7.43 5.47
N VAL A 214 18.70 8.11 5.65
CA VAL A 214 18.97 9.42 5.02
C VAL A 214 19.76 9.22 3.74
N ARG A 215 19.24 9.72 2.61
CA ARG A 215 19.82 9.56 1.27
C ARG A 215 20.15 10.90 0.64
N GLY A 216 21.37 10.99 0.13
CA GLY A 216 21.85 12.12 -0.64
C GLY A 216 21.42 12.05 -2.10
N LEU A 217 21.02 13.19 -2.65
CA LEU A 217 20.72 13.41 -4.07
C LEU A 217 21.53 14.60 -4.58
N GLY A 218 21.79 14.61 -5.89
CA GLY A 218 22.35 15.77 -6.59
C GLY A 218 21.40 16.97 -6.52
N ALA A 219 21.96 18.18 -6.57
CA ALA A 219 21.18 19.42 -6.50
C ALA A 219 20.10 19.50 -7.60
N ASP A 220 20.44 19.02 -8.81
CA ASP A 220 19.55 18.98 -9.97
C ASP A 220 18.29 18.12 -9.74
N ALA A 221 18.34 17.14 -8.83
CA ALA A 221 17.17 16.32 -8.47
C ALA A 221 16.05 17.12 -7.80
N PHE A 222 16.34 18.30 -7.24
CA PHE A 222 15.35 19.18 -6.62
C PHE A 222 14.84 20.26 -7.60
N GLU A 223 15.52 20.48 -8.72
CA GLU A 223 15.33 21.68 -9.52
C GLU A 223 14.16 21.59 -10.49
N ALA A 224 14.04 20.46 -11.20
CA ALA A 224 13.01 20.21 -12.20
C ALA A 224 12.63 18.72 -12.27
N ILE A 225 11.37 18.44 -12.59
CA ILE A 225 10.91 17.08 -12.88
C ILE A 225 11.56 16.61 -14.18
N ARG A 226 12.23 15.45 -14.14
CA ARG A 226 12.98 14.91 -15.29
C ARG A 226 12.10 14.16 -16.28
N GLU A 227 11.02 13.53 -15.81
CA GLU A 227 10.12 12.73 -16.65
C GLU A 227 8.79 13.41 -16.94
N CYS A 228 8.29 13.23 -18.17
CA CYS A 228 6.98 13.72 -18.58
C CYS A 228 5.87 12.89 -17.92
N GLY A 229 5.07 13.52 -17.07
CA GLY A 229 3.84 12.96 -16.50
C GLY A 229 2.87 14.07 -16.13
N ASP A 230 1.58 13.77 -16.02
CA ASP A 230 0.59 14.74 -15.53
C ASP A 230 0.66 14.86 -14.01
N TRP A 231 1.74 15.48 -13.53
CA TRP A 231 1.94 15.85 -12.12
C TRP A 231 1.02 17.03 -11.75
N SER A 232 -0.28 16.85 -11.92
CA SER A 232 -1.29 17.84 -11.56
C SER A 232 -1.35 18.02 -10.04
N GLY A 233 -1.77 19.21 -9.58
CA GLY A 233 -2.10 19.44 -8.16
C GLY A 233 -1.10 20.25 -7.32
N GLY A 234 -0.53 21.36 -7.81
CA GLY A 234 0.16 22.32 -6.93
C GLY A 234 1.69 22.29 -6.99
N PHE A 235 2.25 21.65 -8.02
CA PHE A 235 3.56 21.99 -8.57
C PHE A 235 3.59 23.39 -9.23
N THR A 236 2.40 23.99 -9.42
CA THR A 236 2.16 25.11 -10.34
C THR A 236 2.25 26.51 -9.71
N THR A 237 2.70 26.65 -8.47
CA THR A 237 2.85 27.97 -7.83
C THR A 237 4.29 28.16 -7.38
N ALA A 238 5.11 28.72 -8.27
CA ALA A 238 6.49 29.15 -8.03
C ALA A 238 7.45 28.06 -7.48
N SER A 239 8.73 28.28 -7.71
CA SER A 239 9.82 27.41 -7.28
C SER A 239 10.07 27.49 -5.77
N ASP A 240 9.02 27.46 -4.94
CA ASP A 240 9.16 27.50 -3.48
C ASP A 240 9.85 26.24 -2.96
N ALA A 241 10.35 26.31 -1.72
CA ALA A 241 11.10 25.21 -1.11
C ALA A 241 10.28 23.89 -1.06
N GLY A 242 8.96 23.98 -0.86
CA GLY A 242 8.06 22.82 -0.83
C GLY A 242 7.92 22.15 -2.20
N SER A 243 7.84 22.94 -3.27
CA SER A 243 7.89 22.48 -4.66
C SER A 243 9.21 21.74 -4.92
N LYS A 244 10.34 22.31 -4.48
CA LYS A 244 11.67 21.70 -4.67
C LYS A 244 11.79 20.35 -3.98
N ALA A 245 11.29 20.24 -2.75
CA ALA A 245 11.21 18.96 -2.05
C ALA A 245 10.29 17.96 -2.78
N ALA A 246 9.12 18.41 -3.26
CA ALA A 246 8.21 17.55 -4.02
C ALA A 246 8.82 17.05 -5.34
N ILE A 247 9.58 17.90 -6.03
CA ILE A 247 10.32 17.53 -7.25
C ILE A 247 11.34 16.42 -6.94
N ALA A 248 12.07 16.49 -5.82
CA ALA A 248 12.99 15.44 -5.43
C ALA A 248 12.29 14.10 -5.17
N VAL A 249 11.14 14.11 -4.50
CA VAL A 249 10.32 12.89 -4.32
C VAL A 249 9.84 12.35 -5.66
N ALA A 250 9.33 13.21 -6.55
CA ALA A 250 8.84 12.82 -7.86
C ALA A 250 9.94 12.22 -8.75
N ASN A 251 11.12 12.85 -8.80
CA ASN A 251 12.28 12.34 -9.52
C ASN A 251 12.78 11.01 -8.94
N TYR A 252 12.81 10.89 -7.61
CA TYR A 252 13.20 9.66 -6.95
C TYR A 252 12.19 8.53 -7.22
N LEU A 253 10.89 8.83 -7.20
CA LEU A 253 9.84 7.89 -7.55
C LEU A 253 9.98 7.44 -9.01
N ALA A 254 10.20 8.36 -9.95
CA ALA A 254 10.38 8.02 -11.37
C ALA A 254 11.60 7.13 -11.60
N GLU A 255 12.73 7.44 -10.97
CA GLU A 255 13.98 6.67 -11.10
C GLU A 255 13.85 5.24 -10.55
N ASN A 256 13.12 5.06 -9.43
CA ASN A 256 13.01 3.76 -8.75
C ASN A 256 11.74 2.98 -9.16
N GLN A 257 10.66 3.63 -9.53
CA GLN A 257 9.38 3.05 -9.93
C GLN A 257 8.83 3.75 -11.19
N PRO A 258 9.43 3.51 -12.38
CA PRO A 258 9.05 4.22 -13.61
C PRO A 258 7.57 4.10 -13.97
N PHE A 259 6.94 2.99 -13.60
CA PHE A 259 5.50 2.77 -13.82
C PHE A 259 4.59 3.74 -13.07
N ALA A 260 5.06 4.33 -11.96
CA ALA A 260 4.28 5.28 -11.20
C ALA A 260 4.08 6.60 -11.96
N VAL A 261 4.93 6.89 -12.95
CA VAL A 261 4.84 8.09 -13.81
C VAL A 261 3.67 8.03 -14.78
N GLU A 262 3.15 6.83 -15.10
CA GLU A 262 1.93 6.68 -15.90
C GLU A 262 0.67 7.14 -15.13
N ASN A 263 0.70 7.07 -13.80
CA ASN A 263 -0.40 7.44 -12.92
C ASN A 263 0.13 8.19 -11.70
N PRO A 264 0.72 9.38 -11.90
CA PRO A 264 1.46 10.06 -10.85
C PRO A 264 0.53 10.42 -9.68
N PRO A 265 1.03 10.33 -8.45
CA PRO A 265 0.28 10.81 -7.29
C PRO A 265 0.02 12.31 -7.41
N ARG A 266 -1.19 12.73 -7.03
CA ARG A 266 -1.56 14.15 -7.05
C ARG A 266 -0.94 14.84 -5.84
N LEU A 267 -0.13 15.86 -6.08
CA LEU A 267 0.43 16.67 -5.01
C LEU A 267 -0.70 17.43 -4.29
N ARG A 268 -0.54 17.64 -2.98
CA ARG A 268 -1.38 18.50 -2.16
C ARG A 268 -0.52 19.39 -1.28
N ARG A 269 -0.94 20.64 -1.09
CA ARG A 269 -0.30 21.52 -0.11
C ARG A 269 -0.99 21.36 1.24
N TYR A 270 -0.20 21.38 2.30
CA TYR A 270 -0.70 21.46 3.67
C TYR A 270 0.15 22.44 4.46
N GLU A 271 -0.44 23.01 5.52
CA GLU A 271 0.25 23.93 6.42
C GLU A 271 0.27 23.32 7.82
N ILE A 272 1.46 23.26 8.43
CA ILE A 272 1.62 22.75 9.80
C ILE A 272 0.88 23.66 10.79
N ALA A 273 0.91 24.97 10.52
CA ALA A 273 0.31 26.02 11.36
C ALA A 273 -1.22 26.00 11.39
N GLU A 274 -1.90 25.20 10.56
CA GLU A 274 -3.36 24.99 10.65
C GLU A 274 -3.77 23.96 11.71
N SER A 275 -2.79 23.34 12.38
CA SER A 275 -3.02 22.27 13.36
C SER A 275 -2.39 22.56 14.72
N VAL A 276 -2.96 21.98 15.77
CA VAL A 276 -2.37 22.04 17.12
C VAL A 276 -1.00 21.37 17.09
N ILE A 277 0.05 22.14 17.41
CA ILE A 277 1.42 21.62 17.50
C ILE A 277 1.56 20.89 18.83
N LEU A 278 1.82 19.58 18.76
CA LEU A 278 2.11 18.73 19.91
C LEU A 278 3.51 18.17 19.75
N ASP A 279 4.35 18.38 20.77
CA ASP A 279 5.68 17.77 20.79
C ASP A 279 5.60 16.25 20.99
N ALA A 280 6.69 15.55 20.66
CA ALA A 280 6.79 14.11 20.83
C ALA A 280 6.54 13.65 22.28
N ALA A 281 6.99 14.42 23.27
CA ALA A 281 6.81 14.09 24.68
C ALA A 281 5.34 14.13 25.10
N THR A 282 4.60 15.15 24.68
CA THR A 282 3.17 15.31 24.93
C THR A 282 2.38 14.18 24.28
N ARG A 283 2.68 13.85 23.01
CA ARG A 283 2.01 12.72 22.32
C ARG A 283 2.22 11.39 23.04
N ARG A 284 3.43 11.14 23.56
CA ARG A 284 3.76 9.95 24.35
C ARG A 284 3.07 9.97 25.72
N HIS A 285 3.11 11.09 26.44
CA HIS A 285 2.50 11.22 27.77
C HIS A 285 0.97 11.17 27.76
N LEU A 286 0.34 11.62 26.67
CA LEU A 286 -1.09 11.49 26.44
C LEU A 286 -1.48 10.13 25.85
N GLU A 287 -0.51 9.26 25.52
CA GLU A 287 -0.71 7.93 24.96
C GLU A 287 -1.69 7.95 23.78
N LEU A 288 -1.44 8.86 22.83
CA LEU A 288 -2.37 9.09 21.71
C LEU A 288 -2.47 7.87 20.79
N HIS A 289 -1.32 7.29 20.43
CA HIS A 289 -1.22 6.15 19.50
C HIS A 289 -0.61 4.90 20.13
N GLU A 290 0.39 5.09 21.01
CA GLU A 290 1.15 4.03 21.67
C GLU A 290 1.11 4.26 23.19
N ASN A 291 1.06 3.18 23.95
CA ASN A 291 1.15 3.24 25.41
C ASN A 291 2.62 3.32 25.89
N SER A 292 2.79 3.63 27.16
CA SER A 292 4.11 3.74 27.78
C SER A 292 4.74 2.42 28.25
N GLU A 293 3.96 1.34 28.34
CA GLU A 293 4.40 0.05 28.88
C GLU A 293 5.13 -0.83 27.85
N ASP A 294 4.47 -1.13 26.73
CA ASP A 294 4.98 -2.01 25.68
C ASP A 294 5.01 -1.35 24.29
N ARG A 295 4.73 -0.04 24.23
CA ARG A 295 4.49 0.72 22.99
C ARG A 295 3.36 0.13 22.14
N GLY A 296 2.48 -0.64 22.76
CA GLY A 296 1.32 -1.24 22.13
C GLY A 296 0.17 -0.24 21.99
N ARG A 297 -0.84 -0.64 21.22
CA ARG A 297 -2.06 0.15 21.02
C ARG A 297 -3.04 0.01 22.19
N ALA A 298 -2.95 -1.02 23.01
CA ALA A 298 -3.91 -1.21 24.10
C ALA A 298 -3.80 -0.07 25.14
N GLY A 299 -4.93 0.48 25.57
CA GLY A 299 -4.97 1.55 26.57
C GLY A 299 -4.62 2.94 26.05
N THR A 300 -4.66 3.18 24.73
CA THR A 300 -4.40 4.49 24.12
C THR A 300 -5.69 5.22 23.74
N LEU A 301 -5.59 6.52 23.44
CA LEU A 301 -6.74 7.28 22.96
C LEU A 301 -7.25 6.75 21.61
N ILE A 302 -6.34 6.46 20.66
CA ILE A 302 -6.73 5.92 19.36
C ILE A 302 -7.47 4.59 19.51
N ALA A 303 -7.11 3.74 20.48
CA ALA A 303 -7.78 2.47 20.69
C ALA A 303 -9.22 2.61 21.19
N GLU A 304 -9.54 3.69 21.90
CA GLU A 304 -10.91 3.99 22.34
C GLU A 304 -11.73 4.62 21.21
N LEU A 305 -11.12 5.48 20.39
CA LEU A 305 -11.81 6.17 19.29
C LEU A 305 -12.02 5.30 18.05
N ASP A 306 -11.10 4.40 17.76
CA ASP A 306 -11.07 3.61 16.51
C ASP A 306 -11.91 2.33 16.63
N VAL A 307 -13.20 2.51 16.34
CA VAL A 307 -14.19 1.47 16.04
C VAL A 307 -14.60 1.53 14.56
N THR A 308 -13.68 1.96 13.71
CA THR A 308 -13.86 2.03 12.25
C THR A 308 -14.09 0.64 11.66
N THR A 309 -14.70 0.58 10.47
CA THR A 309 -15.09 -0.67 9.81
C THR A 309 -14.10 -1.12 8.74
N CYS A 310 -13.26 -0.21 8.24
CA CYS A 310 -12.21 -0.52 7.27
C CYS A 310 -10.90 0.26 7.54
N ALA A 311 -9.81 -0.18 6.91
CA ALA A 311 -8.48 0.41 7.09
C ALA A 311 -8.40 1.88 6.64
N LEU A 312 -9.23 2.27 5.66
CA LEU A 312 -9.34 3.65 5.18
C LEU A 312 -9.77 4.60 6.31
N GLY A 313 -10.84 4.23 7.02
CA GLY A 313 -11.34 4.98 8.18
C GLY A 313 -10.33 5.03 9.30
N ALA A 314 -9.70 3.90 9.62
CA ALA A 314 -8.69 3.82 10.67
C ALA A 314 -7.51 4.79 10.43
N ARG A 315 -6.98 4.84 9.18
CA ARG A 315 -5.92 5.80 8.80
C ARG A 315 -6.40 7.24 8.89
N ARG A 316 -7.62 7.53 8.42
CA ARG A 316 -8.21 8.88 8.49
C ARG A 316 -8.37 9.37 9.93
N LEU A 317 -8.84 8.50 10.81
CA LEU A 317 -9.01 8.80 12.23
C LEU A 317 -7.67 9.04 12.92
N ALA A 318 -6.67 8.18 12.66
CA ALA A 318 -5.31 8.36 13.16
C ALA A 318 -4.71 9.69 12.68
N HIS A 319 -4.96 10.07 11.42
CA HIS A 319 -4.57 11.38 10.89
C HIS A 319 -5.24 12.53 11.65
N TRP A 320 -6.55 12.49 11.88
CA TRP A 320 -7.25 13.55 12.62
C TRP A 320 -6.76 13.71 14.06
N LEU A 321 -6.39 12.61 14.72
CA LEU A 321 -5.80 12.65 16.04
C LEU A 321 -4.38 13.26 16.02
N SER A 322 -3.61 12.99 14.97
CA SER A 322 -2.25 13.53 14.80
C SER A 322 -2.22 15.00 14.36
N TYR A 323 -3.28 15.47 13.69
CA TYR A 323 -3.44 16.85 13.21
C TYR A 323 -4.79 17.43 13.66
N PRO A 324 -4.97 17.70 14.97
CA PRO A 324 -6.15 18.40 15.47
C PRO A 324 -6.22 19.79 14.82
N LEU A 325 -7.42 20.20 14.43
CA LEU A 325 -7.63 21.45 13.69
C LEU A 325 -7.46 22.66 14.62
N LEU A 326 -7.25 23.84 14.05
CA LEU A 326 -7.36 25.12 14.79
C LEU A 326 -8.58 25.95 14.38
N SER A 327 -9.13 25.72 13.19
CA SER A 327 -10.26 26.49 12.66
C SER A 327 -11.58 26.03 13.30
N PRO A 328 -12.28 26.89 14.07
CA PRO A 328 -13.57 26.54 14.66
C PRO A 328 -14.62 26.17 13.61
N GLU A 329 -14.54 26.76 12.42
CA GLU A 329 -15.43 26.42 11.30
C GLU A 329 -15.20 24.98 10.79
N LYS A 330 -13.94 24.60 10.52
CA LYS A 330 -13.60 23.23 10.07
C LYS A 330 -13.99 22.20 11.14
N ILE A 331 -13.83 22.54 12.42
CA ILE A 331 -14.23 21.71 13.57
C ILE A 331 -15.75 21.54 13.61
N ARG A 332 -16.51 22.64 13.56
CA ARG A 332 -17.98 22.60 13.57
C ARG A 332 -18.55 21.79 12.42
N ARG A 333 -18.00 21.94 11.20
CA ARG A 333 -18.42 21.12 10.04
C ARG A 333 -18.27 19.62 10.32
N ARG A 334 -17.16 19.21 10.94
CA ARG A 334 -16.95 17.80 11.34
C ARG A 334 -17.92 17.38 12.45
N GLN A 335 -18.11 18.23 13.45
CA GLN A 335 -19.06 17.99 14.54
C GLN A 335 -20.51 17.86 14.05
N ASP A 336 -20.92 18.65 13.05
CA ASP A 336 -22.26 18.57 12.46
C ASP A 336 -22.48 17.21 11.78
N ALA A 337 -21.45 16.70 11.09
CA ALA A 337 -21.48 15.36 10.51
C ALA A 337 -21.52 14.25 11.57
N VAL A 338 -20.75 14.40 12.66
CA VAL A 338 -20.82 13.47 13.80
C VAL A 338 -22.20 13.53 14.45
N ALA A 339 -22.75 14.71 14.70
CA ALA A 339 -24.06 14.93 15.29
C ALA A 339 -25.17 14.23 14.49
N LEU A 340 -25.17 14.44 13.17
CA LEU A 340 -26.12 13.76 12.27
C LEU A 340 -26.06 12.23 12.44
N LEU A 341 -24.86 11.65 12.49
CA LEU A 341 -24.71 10.19 12.64
C LEU A 341 -24.99 9.71 14.08
N VAL A 342 -24.84 10.55 15.10
CA VAL A 342 -25.24 10.24 16.49
C VAL A 342 -26.76 10.19 16.61
N GLU A 343 -27.46 11.12 15.95
CA GLU A 343 -28.92 11.22 15.94
C GLU A 343 -29.56 10.11 15.08
N GLU A 344 -29.02 9.86 13.89
CA GLU A 344 -29.55 8.92 12.90
C GLU A 344 -28.96 7.50 13.08
N ASP A 345 -29.39 6.80 14.14
CA ASP A 345 -28.88 5.47 14.51
C ASP A 345 -28.98 4.43 13.37
N ARG A 346 -30.10 4.44 12.64
CA ARG A 346 -30.34 3.55 11.50
C ARG A 346 -29.42 3.87 10.33
N MET A 347 -29.21 5.15 10.02
CA MET A 347 -28.28 5.58 8.97
C MET A 347 -26.86 5.14 9.33
N ARG A 348 -26.41 5.42 10.57
CA ARG A 348 -25.08 5.02 11.05
C ARG A 348 -24.87 3.51 10.97
N GLY A 349 -25.84 2.71 11.41
CA GLY A 349 -25.79 1.25 11.35
C GLY A 349 -25.67 0.72 9.92
N ARG A 350 -26.52 1.20 9.00
CA ARG A 350 -26.48 0.81 7.58
C ARG A 350 -25.19 1.23 6.88
N LEU A 351 -24.71 2.45 7.16
CA LEU A 351 -23.46 2.97 6.61
C LEU A 351 -22.27 2.11 7.05
N ARG A 352 -22.17 1.81 8.35
CA ARG A 352 -21.13 0.93 8.91
C ARG A 352 -21.17 -0.47 8.29
N GLU A 353 -22.36 -1.06 8.10
CA GLU A 353 -22.48 -2.38 7.47
C GLU A 353 -22.07 -2.37 5.99
N ALA A 354 -22.44 -1.33 5.25
CA ALA A 354 -22.01 -1.18 3.85
C ALA A 354 -20.49 -1.03 3.72
N MET A 355 -19.86 -0.23 4.59
CA MET A 355 -18.42 0.04 4.55
C MET A 355 -17.56 -1.17 4.93
N LYS A 356 -18.07 -2.15 5.70
CA LYS A 356 -17.36 -3.43 5.95
C LYS A 356 -16.99 -4.19 4.67
N ARG A 357 -17.78 -4.03 3.61
CA ARG A 357 -17.52 -4.67 2.30
C ARG A 357 -16.53 -3.87 1.45
N VAL A 358 -16.27 -2.61 1.78
CA VAL A 358 -15.25 -1.80 1.13
C VAL A 358 -13.90 -2.16 1.74
N ARG A 359 -13.07 -2.87 0.98
CA ARG A 359 -11.69 -3.16 1.39
C ARG A 359 -10.81 -1.92 1.21
N ASP A 360 -9.52 -2.06 1.49
CA ASP A 360 -8.54 -0.97 1.41
C ASP A 360 -8.29 -0.52 -0.05
N LEU A 361 -9.20 0.29 -0.59
CA LEU A 361 -9.19 0.75 -1.98
C LEU A 361 -7.89 1.46 -2.37
N GLU A 362 -7.28 2.22 -1.45
CA GLU A 362 -6.01 2.91 -1.71
C GLU A 362 -4.89 1.90 -1.97
N ARG A 363 -4.67 0.95 -1.06
CA ARG A 363 -3.60 -0.06 -1.22
C ARG A 363 -3.89 -1.05 -2.35
N ILE A 364 -5.16 -1.42 -2.55
CA ILE A 364 -5.57 -2.29 -3.66
C ILE A 364 -5.31 -1.61 -5.01
N LEU A 365 -5.66 -0.32 -5.13
CA LEU A 365 -5.39 0.45 -6.34
C LEU A 365 -3.88 0.54 -6.61
N SER A 366 -3.07 0.85 -5.59
CA SER A 366 -1.60 0.89 -5.70
C SER A 366 -1.00 -0.43 -6.22
N LYS A 367 -1.61 -1.57 -5.88
CA LYS A 367 -1.24 -2.89 -6.44
C LYS A 367 -1.73 -3.06 -7.88
N ALA A 368 -2.98 -2.71 -8.15
CA ALA A 368 -3.62 -2.90 -9.46
C ALA A 368 -2.98 -2.07 -10.59
N ILE A 369 -2.46 -0.88 -10.29
CA ILE A 369 -1.80 -0.02 -11.30
C ILE A 369 -0.36 -0.44 -11.60
N ARG A 370 0.25 -1.31 -10.79
CA ARG A 370 1.64 -1.75 -10.95
C ARG A 370 1.77 -2.73 -12.13
N PRO A 371 2.85 -2.65 -12.94
CA PRO A 371 3.18 -3.69 -13.90
C PRO A 371 3.41 -5.02 -13.18
N GLY A 372 2.73 -6.08 -13.62
CA GLY A 372 2.74 -7.35 -12.91
C GLY A 372 1.72 -7.45 -11.76
N ALA A 373 0.73 -6.55 -11.71
CA ALA A 373 -0.53 -6.82 -10.99
C ALA A 373 -1.11 -8.17 -11.42
N VAL A 374 -1.69 -8.91 -10.48
CA VAL A 374 -2.26 -10.24 -10.75
C VAL A 374 -3.79 -10.18 -10.84
N PRO A 375 -4.46 -11.17 -11.48
CA PRO A 375 -5.92 -11.17 -11.61
C PRO A 375 -6.68 -11.01 -10.29
N ARG A 376 -6.13 -11.53 -9.20
CA ARG A 376 -6.69 -11.37 -7.86
C ARG A 376 -6.73 -9.91 -7.40
N ASP A 377 -5.75 -9.09 -7.76
CA ASP A 377 -5.71 -7.67 -7.38
C ASP A 377 -6.92 -6.92 -7.98
N LEU A 378 -7.20 -7.15 -9.27
CA LEU A 378 -8.37 -6.56 -9.94
C LEU A 378 -9.69 -7.15 -9.46
N GLY A 379 -9.75 -8.45 -9.14
CA GLY A 379 -10.94 -9.07 -8.54
C GLY A 379 -11.29 -8.50 -7.16
N VAL A 380 -10.27 -8.22 -6.35
CA VAL A 380 -10.44 -7.58 -5.03
C VAL A 380 -10.86 -6.11 -5.19
N LEU A 381 -10.29 -5.39 -6.17
CA LEU A 381 -10.73 -4.04 -6.51
C LEU A 381 -12.21 -4.02 -6.93
N ARG A 382 -12.60 -4.88 -7.89
CA ARG A 382 -13.99 -5.04 -8.34
C ARG A 382 -14.94 -5.23 -7.16
N SER A 383 -14.62 -6.16 -6.26
CA SER A 383 -15.45 -6.45 -5.08
C SER A 383 -15.66 -5.22 -4.18
N SER A 384 -14.66 -4.36 -4.06
CA SER A 384 -14.75 -3.14 -3.27
C SER A 384 -15.54 -2.05 -3.99
N LEU A 385 -15.40 -1.93 -5.32
CA LEU A 385 -16.19 -1.00 -6.15
C LEU A 385 -17.68 -1.35 -6.15
N GLN A 386 -18.02 -2.65 -6.16
CA GLN A 386 -19.40 -3.16 -6.05
C GLN A 386 -20.11 -2.71 -4.76
N ALA A 387 -19.36 -2.43 -3.69
CA ALA A 387 -19.92 -2.00 -2.40
C ALA A 387 -20.20 -0.50 -2.33
N LEU A 388 -19.61 0.32 -3.21
CA LEU A 388 -19.78 1.79 -3.18
C LEU A 388 -21.22 2.26 -3.36
N PRO A 389 -22.05 1.68 -4.26
CA PRO A 389 -23.47 2.04 -4.37
C PRO A 389 -24.23 1.86 -3.05
N ASP A 390 -23.92 0.82 -2.28
CA ASP A 390 -24.59 0.54 -1.00
C ASP A 390 -24.23 1.57 0.07
N VAL A 391 -22.98 2.05 0.07
CA VAL A 391 -22.53 3.16 0.94
C VAL A 391 -23.33 4.43 0.63
N VAL A 392 -23.52 4.75 -0.66
CA VAL A 392 -24.30 5.92 -1.10
C VAL A 392 -25.77 5.76 -0.72
N SER A 393 -26.34 4.56 -0.93
CA SER A 393 -27.75 4.25 -0.62
C SER A 393 -28.06 4.35 0.87
N ALA A 394 -27.12 3.93 1.73
CA ALA A 394 -27.26 3.99 3.18
C ALA A 394 -27.50 5.41 3.71
N VAL A 395 -26.94 6.42 3.03
CA VAL A 395 -27.13 7.84 3.39
C VAL A 395 -28.33 8.45 2.67
N ARG A 396 -28.46 8.22 1.35
CA ARG A 396 -29.51 8.88 0.54
C ARG A 396 -30.93 8.47 0.93
N SER A 397 -31.15 7.19 1.25
CA SER A 397 -32.50 6.69 1.55
C SER A 397 -33.14 7.32 2.79
N GLU A 398 -32.34 7.68 3.80
CA GLU A 398 -32.87 8.36 5.00
C GLU A 398 -32.99 9.87 4.77
N LEU A 399 -32.11 10.48 3.96
CA LEU A 399 -32.22 11.90 3.60
C LEU A 399 -33.43 12.18 2.69
N SER A 400 -33.82 11.24 1.83
CA SER A 400 -35.05 11.37 1.03
C SER A 400 -36.31 11.37 1.89
N ASP A 401 -36.36 10.49 2.90
CA ASP A 401 -37.48 10.43 3.86
C ASP A 401 -37.61 11.76 4.64
N ARG A 402 -36.48 12.40 4.99
CA ARG A 402 -36.45 13.73 5.62
C ARG A 402 -36.84 14.87 4.69
N SER A 403 -36.47 14.81 3.41
CA SER A 403 -36.86 15.86 2.45
C SER A 403 -38.37 15.88 2.22
N ASP A 404 -39.03 14.72 2.27
CA ASP A 404 -40.49 14.64 2.20
C ASP A 404 -41.14 15.28 3.44
N GLU A 405 -40.59 15.08 4.64
CA GLU A 405 -41.05 15.78 5.86
C GLU A 405 -40.75 17.31 5.85
N ALA A 406 -39.57 17.71 5.37
CA ALA A 406 -39.14 19.11 5.32
C ALA A 406 -39.92 19.94 4.27
N LEU A 407 -40.37 19.29 3.19
CA LEU A 407 -41.30 19.88 2.22
C LEU A 407 -42.64 20.28 2.86
N PHE A 408 -43.07 19.60 3.91
CA PHE A 408 -44.26 19.99 4.69
C PHE A 408 -43.96 21.07 5.74
N SER A 409 -42.71 21.27 6.15
CA SER A 409 -42.32 22.25 7.18
C SER A 409 -41.78 23.58 6.63
N GLY A 410 -41.63 23.72 5.31
CA GLY A 410 -41.25 24.99 4.66
C GLY A 410 -39.81 25.45 4.93
N VAL A 411 -38.91 24.56 5.34
CA VAL A 411 -37.50 24.88 5.62
C VAL A 411 -36.68 24.71 4.34
N PRO A 412 -35.93 25.74 3.88
CA PRO A 412 -35.11 25.63 2.68
C PRO A 412 -33.97 24.61 2.87
N PRO A 413 -33.61 23.83 1.83
CA PRO A 413 -32.53 22.86 1.92
C PRO A 413 -31.18 23.55 2.16
N VAL A 414 -30.36 22.98 3.03
CA VAL A 414 -28.98 23.44 3.28
C VAL A 414 -28.17 23.29 1.99
N GLU A 415 -27.56 24.38 1.52
CA GLU A 415 -26.85 24.44 0.22
C GLU A 415 -25.57 23.59 0.17
N THR A 416 -25.04 23.12 1.31
CA THR A 416 -23.86 22.26 1.38
C THR A 416 -24.20 20.93 2.08
N PRO A 417 -23.92 19.77 1.46
CA PRO A 417 -24.20 18.48 2.08
C PRO A 417 -23.31 18.27 3.31
N VAL A 418 -23.92 17.90 4.43
CA VAL A 418 -23.22 17.60 5.70
C VAL A 418 -22.29 16.39 5.57
N LEU A 419 -22.64 15.44 4.70
CA LEU A 419 -21.85 14.25 4.38
C LEU A 419 -21.48 14.23 2.90
N GLU A 420 -20.19 14.09 2.61
CA GLU A 420 -19.68 13.95 1.25
C GLU A 420 -19.63 12.47 0.86
N LEU A 421 -20.32 12.10 -0.23
CA LEU A 421 -20.47 10.71 -0.64
C LEU A 421 -19.46 10.31 -1.72
N PRO A 422 -18.98 9.05 -1.75
CA PRO A 422 -18.15 8.54 -2.83
C PRO A 422 -18.96 8.47 -4.15
N GLU A 423 -18.29 8.72 -5.27
CA GLU A 423 -18.86 8.50 -6.61
C GLU A 423 -18.74 7.02 -6.99
N PRO A 424 -19.86 6.31 -7.26
CA PRO A 424 -19.81 4.94 -7.76
C PRO A 424 -19.29 4.88 -9.20
N LEU A 425 -18.55 3.83 -9.55
CA LEU A 425 -17.99 3.61 -10.89
C LEU A 425 -18.66 2.44 -11.61
N PRO A 426 -19.95 2.54 -12.01
CA PRO A 426 -20.69 1.40 -12.56
C PRO A 426 -20.10 0.88 -13.88
N GLY A 427 -19.52 1.76 -14.70
CA GLY A 427 -18.89 1.39 -15.97
C GLY A 427 -17.67 0.48 -15.76
N LEU A 428 -16.72 0.90 -14.91
CA LEU A 428 -15.55 0.09 -14.58
C LEU A 428 -15.94 -1.18 -13.82
N THR A 429 -16.89 -1.08 -12.90
CA THR A 429 -17.36 -2.23 -12.11
C THR A 429 -17.90 -3.32 -13.03
N ARG A 430 -18.79 -2.96 -13.97
CA ARG A 430 -19.36 -3.88 -14.96
C ARG A 430 -18.27 -4.49 -15.86
N LEU A 431 -17.32 -3.67 -16.33
CA LEU A 431 -16.23 -4.15 -17.17
C LEU A 431 -15.40 -5.24 -16.47
N LEU A 432 -15.10 -5.06 -15.18
CA LEU A 432 -14.38 -6.05 -14.38
C LEU A 432 -15.24 -7.28 -14.02
N GLU A 433 -16.55 -7.10 -13.83
CA GLU A 433 -17.50 -8.21 -13.63
C GLU A 433 -17.59 -9.11 -14.85
N GLU A 434 -17.77 -8.52 -16.03
CA GLU A 434 -17.86 -9.23 -17.31
C GLU A 434 -16.53 -9.86 -17.70
N GLY A 435 -15.41 -9.18 -17.43
CA GLY A 435 -14.08 -9.63 -17.82
C GLY A 435 -13.47 -10.71 -16.91
N LEU A 436 -13.68 -10.63 -15.59
CA LEU A 436 -13.03 -11.52 -14.63
C LEU A 436 -14.02 -12.51 -14.02
N VAL A 437 -13.54 -13.72 -13.76
CA VAL A 437 -14.26 -14.70 -12.92
C VAL A 437 -14.46 -14.17 -11.49
N ASP A 438 -15.40 -14.73 -10.74
CA ASP A 438 -15.75 -14.24 -9.41
C ASP A 438 -14.57 -14.35 -8.42
N ASP A 439 -13.87 -15.48 -8.43
CA ASP A 439 -12.68 -15.71 -7.62
C ASP A 439 -11.47 -16.01 -8.51
N PRO A 440 -10.75 -14.97 -9.01
CA PRO A 440 -9.58 -15.19 -9.84
C PRO A 440 -8.50 -16.01 -9.10
N PRO A 441 -7.90 -17.02 -9.75
CA PRO A 441 -6.87 -17.85 -9.13
C PRO A 441 -5.68 -17.04 -8.63
N ALA A 442 -5.05 -17.51 -7.56
CA ALA A 442 -3.80 -16.94 -7.07
C ALA A 442 -2.66 -17.31 -8.02
N ILE A 443 -2.24 -16.37 -8.85
CA ILE A 443 -1.10 -16.50 -9.75
C ILE A 443 0.09 -15.77 -9.11
N ALA A 444 1.26 -16.42 -9.08
CA ALA A 444 2.46 -15.80 -8.56
C ALA A 444 2.89 -14.63 -9.47
N ARG A 445 3.32 -13.52 -8.87
CA ARG A 445 3.82 -12.36 -9.61
C ARG A 445 5.01 -12.78 -10.48
N GLY A 446 4.99 -12.38 -11.75
CA GLY A 446 6.08 -12.65 -12.69
C GLY A 446 6.16 -14.11 -13.17
N SER A 447 5.15 -14.94 -12.89
CA SER A 447 4.97 -16.15 -13.66
C SER A 447 4.49 -15.86 -15.09
N ARG A 448 4.87 -16.73 -16.03
CA ARG A 448 4.49 -16.65 -17.46
C ARG A 448 4.08 -18.01 -18.03
N GLY A 449 3.62 -18.93 -17.18
CA GLY A 449 3.39 -20.33 -17.55
C GLY A 449 2.09 -20.54 -18.32
N ALA A 450 2.07 -21.49 -19.26
CA ALA A 450 0.84 -21.88 -19.99
C ALA A 450 -0.27 -22.45 -19.06
N ASN A 451 0.07 -22.81 -17.82
CA ASN A 451 -0.85 -23.34 -16.82
C ASN A 451 -1.57 -22.24 -16.01
N GLU A 452 -1.36 -20.98 -16.34
CA GLU A 452 -1.83 -19.83 -15.55
C GLU A 452 -2.89 -19.08 -16.36
N THR A 453 -4.04 -19.74 -16.49
CA THR A 453 -5.20 -19.30 -17.27
C THR A 453 -6.47 -19.54 -16.45
N GLY A 454 -7.62 -19.12 -16.96
CA GLY A 454 -8.91 -19.34 -16.30
C GLY A 454 -9.33 -18.21 -15.37
N TYR A 455 -8.73 -17.03 -15.50
CA TYR A 455 -9.16 -15.82 -14.77
C TYR A 455 -10.09 -14.93 -15.59
N ILE A 456 -10.15 -15.12 -16.92
CA ILE A 456 -11.12 -14.43 -17.79
C ILE A 456 -12.41 -15.23 -17.88
N ARG A 457 -13.55 -14.55 -17.71
CA ARG A 457 -14.89 -15.15 -17.74
C ARG A 457 -15.22 -15.72 -19.14
N GLU A 458 -15.91 -16.85 -19.17
CA GLU A 458 -16.47 -17.40 -20.41
C GLU A 458 -17.50 -16.44 -21.02
N GLY A 459 -17.52 -16.30 -22.34
CA GLY A 459 -18.41 -15.40 -23.06
C GLY A 459 -17.90 -13.96 -23.16
N TYR A 460 -16.81 -13.60 -22.48
CA TYR A 460 -16.20 -12.27 -22.60
C TYR A 460 -15.61 -12.03 -24.01
N ARG A 461 -14.99 -13.06 -24.59
CA ARG A 461 -14.38 -13.00 -25.92
C ARG A 461 -14.47 -14.35 -26.64
N SER A 462 -15.13 -14.37 -27.79
CA SER A 462 -15.46 -15.60 -28.52
C SER A 462 -14.25 -16.35 -29.11
N ASP A 463 -13.17 -15.64 -29.45
CA ASP A 463 -11.91 -16.23 -29.91
C ASP A 463 -11.18 -16.97 -28.77
N LEU A 464 -11.22 -16.46 -27.54
CA LEU A 464 -10.71 -17.14 -26.35
C LEU A 464 -11.52 -18.41 -26.06
N ASP A 465 -12.85 -18.30 -26.10
CA ASP A 465 -13.74 -19.42 -25.85
C ASP A 465 -13.53 -20.55 -26.88
N SER A 466 -13.36 -20.19 -28.16
CA SER A 466 -13.05 -21.15 -29.23
C SER A 466 -11.71 -21.90 -28.99
N LEU A 467 -10.70 -21.19 -28.48
CA LEU A 467 -9.41 -21.80 -28.14
C LEU A 467 -9.54 -22.76 -26.95
N ARG A 468 -10.28 -22.36 -25.91
CA ARG A 468 -10.55 -23.19 -24.73
C ARG A 468 -11.34 -24.44 -25.10
N GLU A 469 -12.34 -24.31 -25.97
CA GLU A 469 -13.13 -25.43 -26.47
C GLU A 469 -12.26 -26.41 -27.28
N SER A 470 -11.41 -25.90 -28.18
CA SER A 470 -10.47 -26.72 -28.96
C SER A 470 -9.51 -27.52 -28.07
N ALA A 471 -9.00 -26.89 -27.00
CA ALA A 471 -8.17 -27.55 -26.01
C ALA A 471 -8.95 -28.56 -25.14
N SER A 472 -10.22 -28.32 -24.85
CA SER A 472 -11.08 -29.26 -24.12
C SER A 472 -11.34 -30.52 -24.96
N LYS A 473 -11.81 -30.35 -26.20
CA LYS A 473 -12.06 -31.46 -27.14
C LYS A 473 -10.83 -32.33 -27.38
N GLY A 474 -9.65 -31.72 -27.45
CA GLY A 474 -8.40 -32.47 -27.54
C GLY A 474 -8.07 -33.27 -26.28
N ARG A 475 -8.30 -32.70 -25.09
CA ARG A 475 -8.12 -33.41 -23.80
C ARG A 475 -9.11 -34.56 -23.63
N GLU A 476 -10.37 -34.37 -24.01
CA GLU A 476 -11.39 -35.42 -24.02
C GLU A 476 -10.99 -36.59 -24.92
N TRP A 477 -10.48 -36.30 -26.12
CA TRP A 477 -9.96 -37.33 -27.02
C TRP A 477 -8.77 -38.10 -26.39
N ILE A 478 -7.80 -37.39 -25.78
CA ILE A 478 -6.66 -38.02 -25.09
C ILE A 478 -7.13 -38.90 -23.92
N ALA A 479 -8.17 -38.48 -23.19
CA ALA A 479 -8.74 -39.26 -22.09
C ALA A 479 -9.41 -40.56 -22.57
N GLY A 480 -10.01 -40.55 -23.76
CA GLY A 480 -10.58 -41.74 -24.40
C GLY A 480 -9.53 -42.69 -24.99
N LEU A 481 -8.37 -42.16 -25.39
CA LEU A 481 -7.31 -42.92 -26.07
C LEU A 481 -6.80 -44.12 -25.27
N GLU A 482 -6.74 -44.02 -23.94
CA GLU A 482 -6.28 -45.13 -23.09
C GLU A 482 -7.17 -46.38 -23.24
N ALA A 483 -8.49 -46.21 -23.25
CA ALA A 483 -9.42 -47.32 -23.37
C ALA A 483 -9.39 -47.93 -24.79
N GLU A 484 -9.31 -47.07 -25.80
CA GLU A 484 -9.22 -47.46 -27.21
C GLU A 484 -7.95 -48.27 -27.49
N GLU A 485 -6.78 -47.78 -27.04
CA GLU A 485 -5.51 -48.46 -27.25
C GLU A 485 -5.38 -49.75 -26.42
N ARG A 486 -5.96 -49.81 -25.21
CA ARG A 486 -6.05 -51.06 -24.44
C ARG A 486 -6.86 -52.13 -25.17
N ALA A 487 -8.00 -51.74 -25.74
CA ALA A 487 -8.85 -52.65 -26.50
C ALA A 487 -8.16 -53.12 -27.79
N ARG A 488 -7.45 -52.22 -28.47
CA ARG A 488 -6.72 -52.50 -29.72
C ARG A 488 -5.53 -53.44 -29.52
N THR A 489 -4.73 -53.20 -28.48
CA THR A 489 -3.46 -53.93 -28.24
C THR A 489 -3.61 -55.14 -27.32
N GLY A 490 -4.68 -55.21 -26.54
CA GLY A 490 -4.86 -56.21 -25.49
C GLY A 490 -3.93 -56.03 -24.29
N ILE A 491 -3.27 -54.88 -24.16
CA ILE A 491 -2.34 -54.58 -23.06
C ILE A 491 -3.09 -53.84 -21.95
N ALA A 492 -3.66 -54.58 -20.99
CA ALA A 492 -4.44 -54.00 -19.89
C ALA A 492 -3.66 -52.98 -19.01
N SER A 493 -2.33 -53.08 -18.98
CA SER A 493 -1.45 -52.21 -18.19
C SER A 493 -1.06 -50.90 -18.88
N LEU A 494 -1.42 -50.70 -20.16
CA LEU A 494 -1.10 -49.49 -20.93
C LEU A 494 -1.72 -48.25 -20.27
N LYS A 495 -0.96 -47.15 -20.16
CA LYS A 495 -1.46 -45.88 -19.60
C LYS A 495 -1.09 -44.69 -20.46
N VAL A 496 -1.99 -43.71 -20.57
CA VAL A 496 -1.67 -42.41 -21.17
C VAL A 496 -1.20 -41.48 -20.05
N ARG A 497 0.01 -40.92 -20.20
CA ARG A 497 0.64 -40.06 -19.18
C ARG A 497 1.19 -38.80 -19.81
N PHE A 498 0.97 -37.67 -19.12
CA PHE A 498 1.63 -36.41 -19.44
C PHE A 498 2.90 -36.25 -18.62
N HIS A 499 3.98 -35.84 -19.28
CA HIS A 499 5.22 -35.41 -18.64
C HIS A 499 5.56 -33.98 -19.09
N PRO A 500 5.89 -33.04 -18.19
CA PRO A 500 6.12 -31.63 -18.55
C PRO A 500 7.15 -31.39 -19.67
N VAL A 501 8.16 -32.26 -19.78
CA VAL A 501 9.24 -32.16 -20.79
C VAL A 501 8.98 -33.00 -22.04
N HIS A 502 8.31 -34.15 -21.89
CA HIS A 502 8.18 -35.15 -22.98
C HIS A 502 6.77 -35.24 -23.54
N GLY A 503 5.86 -34.46 -22.97
CA GLY A 503 4.49 -34.37 -23.42
C GLY A 503 3.65 -35.59 -23.04
N TYR A 504 2.57 -35.80 -23.78
CA TYR A 504 1.77 -37.01 -23.69
C TYR A 504 2.52 -38.22 -24.28
N SER A 505 2.38 -39.37 -23.62
CA SER A 505 2.96 -40.62 -24.06
C SER A 505 2.14 -41.82 -23.60
N LEU A 506 2.25 -42.91 -24.36
CA LEU A 506 1.70 -44.22 -24.06
C LEU A 506 2.77 -45.01 -23.30
N GLU A 507 2.56 -45.23 -22.00
CA GLU A 507 3.43 -46.05 -21.15
C GLU A 507 3.03 -47.53 -21.27
N VAL A 508 3.97 -48.36 -21.72
CA VAL A 508 3.83 -49.81 -21.87
C VAL A 508 4.88 -50.52 -21.02
N GLY A 509 4.47 -51.55 -20.27
CA GLY A 509 5.40 -52.36 -19.47
C GLY A 509 6.33 -53.20 -20.35
N LYS A 510 7.59 -53.38 -19.94
CA LYS A 510 8.58 -54.15 -20.71
C LYS A 510 8.18 -55.61 -21.00
N ALA A 511 7.25 -56.16 -20.24
CA ALA A 511 6.72 -57.52 -20.44
C ALA A 511 5.78 -57.63 -21.66
N HIS A 512 5.43 -56.52 -22.32
CA HIS A 512 4.48 -56.48 -23.43
C HIS A 512 5.05 -55.81 -24.69
N LEU A 513 6.39 -55.70 -24.80
CA LEU A 513 7.06 -55.05 -25.93
C LEU A 513 6.83 -55.78 -27.26
N ASP A 514 6.60 -57.09 -27.20
CA ASP A 514 6.25 -57.96 -28.33
C ASP A 514 4.86 -57.68 -28.91
N ARG A 515 4.00 -56.99 -28.16
CA ARG A 515 2.62 -56.65 -28.54
C ARG A 515 2.46 -55.21 -29.01
N ILE A 516 3.57 -54.50 -29.20
CA ILE A 516 3.55 -53.10 -29.60
C ILE A 516 3.29 -52.99 -31.10
N PRO A 517 2.28 -52.21 -31.53
CA PRO A 517 2.01 -51.97 -32.94
C PRO A 517 3.15 -51.24 -33.66
N GLU A 518 3.26 -51.42 -34.98
CA GLU A 518 4.28 -50.74 -35.80
C GLU A 518 4.08 -49.22 -35.88
N ASP A 519 2.86 -48.71 -35.65
CA ASP A 519 2.54 -47.28 -35.64
C ASP A 519 3.03 -46.55 -34.38
N TYR A 520 3.60 -47.26 -33.40
CA TYR A 520 4.13 -46.67 -32.18
C TYR A 520 5.57 -46.21 -32.37
N GLU A 521 5.79 -44.90 -32.25
CA GLU A 521 7.11 -44.31 -32.24
C GLU A 521 7.64 -44.20 -30.80
N ARG A 522 8.79 -44.82 -30.51
CA ARG A 522 9.37 -44.81 -29.16
C ARG A 522 9.94 -43.43 -28.81
N LYS A 523 9.46 -42.84 -27.70
CA LYS A 523 9.94 -41.56 -27.13
C LYS A 523 11.05 -41.75 -26.09
N GLN A 524 10.91 -42.70 -25.16
CA GLN A 524 11.81 -42.84 -24.01
C GLN A 524 11.78 -44.25 -23.40
N THR A 525 12.92 -44.76 -22.95
CA THR A 525 13.02 -46.03 -22.20
C THR A 525 13.30 -45.75 -20.73
N LEU A 526 12.49 -46.32 -19.82
CA LEU A 526 12.65 -46.24 -18.36
C LEU A 526 12.98 -47.62 -17.78
N ALA A 527 13.19 -47.69 -16.46
CA ALA A 527 13.56 -48.93 -15.77
C ALA A 527 12.57 -50.07 -16.06
N ASN A 528 11.26 -49.81 -15.90
CA ASN A 528 10.21 -50.84 -15.97
C ASN A 528 9.22 -50.67 -17.15
N VAL A 529 9.22 -49.51 -17.79
CA VAL A 529 8.27 -49.15 -18.86
C VAL A 529 9.00 -48.50 -20.04
N GLU A 530 8.41 -48.59 -21.22
CA GLU A 530 8.78 -47.81 -22.40
C GLU A 530 7.65 -46.85 -22.76
N ARG A 531 8.01 -45.63 -23.19
CA ARG A 531 7.07 -44.56 -23.57
C ARG A 531 7.06 -44.44 -25.09
N TYR A 532 5.86 -44.45 -25.65
CA TYR A 532 5.61 -44.31 -27.08
C TYR A 532 4.72 -43.11 -27.39
N THR A 533 4.69 -42.71 -28.65
CA THR A 533 3.74 -41.76 -29.23
C THR A 533 3.22 -42.32 -30.55
N THR A 534 2.05 -41.88 -30.98
CA THR A 534 1.53 -42.12 -32.33
C THR A 534 1.43 -40.80 -33.08
N GLU A 535 1.26 -40.84 -34.41
CA GLU A 535 0.99 -39.65 -35.22
C GLU A 535 -0.26 -38.91 -34.74
N ALA A 536 -1.37 -39.63 -34.52
CA ALA A 536 -2.61 -39.06 -34.00
C ALA A 536 -2.45 -38.41 -32.62
N LEU A 537 -1.71 -39.06 -31.70
CA LEU A 537 -1.44 -38.49 -30.37
C LEU A 537 -0.59 -37.22 -30.48
N ARG A 538 0.42 -37.22 -31.36
CA ARG A 538 1.28 -36.06 -31.60
C ARG A 538 0.50 -34.87 -32.16
N ASP A 539 -0.41 -35.11 -33.10
CA ASP A 539 -1.22 -34.05 -33.71
C ASP A 539 -2.20 -33.43 -32.71
N VAL A 540 -2.89 -34.25 -31.93
CA VAL A 540 -3.81 -33.76 -30.90
C VAL A 540 -3.04 -33.06 -29.78
N GLU A 541 -1.88 -33.59 -29.38
CA GLU A 541 -0.96 -32.94 -28.44
C GLU A 541 -0.55 -31.56 -28.95
N ALA A 542 -0.07 -31.45 -30.19
CA ALA A 542 0.34 -30.18 -30.79
C ALA A 542 -0.82 -29.17 -30.86
N ARG A 543 -2.03 -29.64 -31.19
CA ARG A 543 -3.24 -28.81 -31.22
C ARG A 543 -3.62 -28.31 -29.82
N VAL A 544 -3.63 -29.17 -28.80
CA VAL A 544 -3.97 -28.80 -27.41
C VAL A 544 -2.94 -27.82 -26.85
N MET A 545 -1.66 -28.13 -27.01
CA MET A 545 -0.57 -27.26 -26.53
C MET A 545 -0.61 -25.90 -27.23
N GLY A 546 -0.77 -25.88 -28.56
CA GLY A 546 -0.89 -24.64 -29.33
C GLY A 546 -2.14 -23.82 -28.99
N ALA A 547 -3.27 -24.47 -28.70
CA ALA A 547 -4.48 -23.80 -28.25
C ALA A 547 -4.31 -23.19 -26.85
N ASN A 548 -3.71 -23.92 -25.91
CA ASN A 548 -3.43 -23.43 -24.55
C ASN A 548 -2.45 -22.25 -24.56
N GLU A 549 -1.36 -22.31 -25.34
CA GLU A 549 -0.41 -21.20 -25.45
C GLU A 549 -1.06 -19.94 -26.03
N LYS A 550 -1.90 -20.09 -27.07
CA LYS A 550 -2.67 -18.99 -27.66
C LYS A 550 -3.70 -18.42 -26.68
N ALA A 551 -4.43 -19.28 -25.98
CA ALA A 551 -5.40 -18.87 -24.96
C ALA A 551 -4.71 -18.10 -23.83
N ALA A 552 -3.58 -18.60 -23.32
CA ALA A 552 -2.80 -17.95 -22.26
C ALA A 552 -2.24 -16.58 -22.69
N ARG A 553 -1.86 -16.41 -23.96
CA ARG A 553 -1.47 -15.09 -24.49
C ARG A 553 -2.67 -14.16 -24.55
N LEU A 554 -3.80 -14.63 -25.09
CA LEU A 554 -5.01 -13.82 -25.24
C LEU A 554 -5.61 -13.40 -23.89
N GLU A 555 -5.61 -14.28 -22.88
CA GLU A 555 -6.03 -13.93 -21.52
C GLU A 555 -5.17 -12.83 -20.92
N ARG A 556 -3.84 -12.87 -21.13
CA ARG A 556 -2.93 -11.82 -20.67
C ARG A 556 -3.20 -10.48 -21.37
N GLU A 557 -3.47 -10.50 -22.68
CA GLU A 557 -3.83 -9.30 -23.44
C GLU A 557 -5.15 -8.69 -22.92
N ILE A 558 -6.16 -9.52 -22.68
CA ILE A 558 -7.44 -9.08 -22.10
C ILE A 558 -7.22 -8.49 -20.71
N PHE A 559 -6.49 -9.20 -19.84
CA PHE A 559 -6.23 -8.74 -18.48
C PHE A 559 -5.48 -7.40 -18.46
N GLU A 560 -4.48 -7.23 -19.32
CA GLU A 560 -3.78 -5.95 -19.45
C GLU A 560 -4.71 -4.82 -19.91
N SER A 561 -5.66 -5.11 -20.81
CA SER A 561 -6.70 -4.14 -21.19
C SER A 561 -7.60 -3.73 -20.02
N LEU A 562 -8.00 -4.69 -19.17
CA LEU A 562 -8.76 -4.41 -17.95
C LEU A 562 -7.95 -3.57 -16.96
N ARG A 563 -6.66 -3.88 -16.78
CA ARG A 563 -5.75 -3.11 -15.93
C ARG A 563 -5.61 -1.67 -16.41
N GLN A 564 -5.46 -1.46 -17.72
CA GLN A 564 -5.40 -0.12 -18.31
C GLN A 564 -6.69 0.67 -18.09
N ALA A 565 -7.86 0.01 -18.10
CA ALA A 565 -9.12 0.67 -17.75
C ALA A 565 -9.14 1.12 -16.28
N VAL A 566 -8.62 0.31 -15.36
CA VAL A 566 -8.43 0.70 -13.95
C VAL A 566 -7.50 1.91 -13.82
N CYS A 567 -6.38 1.93 -14.53
CA CYS A 567 -5.44 3.07 -14.51
C CYS A 567 -6.12 4.38 -14.91
N ARG A 568 -6.96 4.38 -15.96
CA ARG A 568 -7.68 5.59 -16.41
C ARG A 568 -8.62 6.17 -15.35
N GLU A 569 -9.18 5.32 -14.49
CA GLU A 569 -10.09 5.70 -13.41
C GLU A 569 -9.40 5.86 -12.05
N ALA A 570 -8.07 5.75 -11.98
CA ALA A 570 -7.33 5.75 -10.72
C ALA A 570 -7.58 7.02 -9.87
N GLY A 571 -7.77 8.17 -10.52
CA GLY A 571 -8.14 9.43 -9.84
C GLY A 571 -9.49 9.34 -9.13
N THR A 572 -10.52 8.91 -9.84
CA THR A 572 -11.89 8.71 -9.33
C THR A 572 -11.92 7.70 -8.18
N ILE A 573 -11.18 6.59 -8.32
CA ILE A 573 -11.08 5.56 -7.27
C ILE A 573 -10.42 6.12 -6.00
N ARG A 574 -9.34 6.92 -6.13
CA ARG A 574 -8.71 7.59 -4.98
C ARG A 574 -9.65 8.57 -4.28
N GLU A 575 -10.43 9.32 -5.05
CA GLU A 575 -11.43 10.20 -4.46
C GLU A 575 -12.51 9.41 -3.70
N ALA A 576 -13.07 8.37 -4.31
CA ALA A 576 -14.04 7.49 -3.66
C ALA A 576 -13.47 6.90 -2.35
N ALA A 577 -12.22 6.42 -2.37
CA ALA A 577 -11.55 5.90 -1.19
C ALA A 577 -11.41 6.96 -0.08
N SER A 578 -11.05 8.21 -0.43
CA SER A 578 -10.95 9.31 0.53
C SER A 578 -12.31 9.70 1.14
N ARG A 579 -13.41 9.63 0.36
CA ARG A 579 -14.77 9.87 0.87
C ARG A 579 -15.18 8.76 1.84
N VAL A 580 -14.96 7.49 1.47
CA VAL A 580 -15.22 6.35 2.37
C VAL A 580 -14.41 6.46 3.66
N ALA A 581 -13.11 6.80 3.56
CA ALA A 581 -12.24 7.01 4.73
C ALA A 581 -12.82 8.04 5.70
N THR A 582 -13.35 9.14 5.15
CA THR A 582 -13.95 10.23 5.93
C THR A 582 -15.26 9.78 6.58
N LEU A 583 -16.15 9.12 5.83
CA LEU A 583 -17.41 8.60 6.36
C LEU A 583 -17.22 7.57 7.47
N ASP A 584 -16.27 6.65 7.31
CA ASP A 584 -15.99 5.62 8.32
C ASP A 584 -15.38 6.20 9.60
N ALA A 585 -14.48 7.19 9.48
CA ALA A 585 -13.95 7.91 10.64
C ALA A 585 -15.05 8.70 11.38
N LEU A 586 -15.93 9.41 10.66
CA LEU A 586 -17.08 10.10 11.26
C LEU A 586 -18.03 9.13 11.96
N ALA A 587 -18.36 8.01 11.31
CA ALA A 587 -19.21 6.98 11.88
C ALA A 587 -18.59 6.33 13.13
N SER A 588 -17.26 6.22 13.18
CA SER A 588 -16.53 5.77 14.37
C SER A 588 -16.69 6.76 15.52
N LEU A 589 -16.43 8.05 15.29
CA LEU A 589 -16.60 9.09 16.31
C LEU A 589 -18.05 9.13 16.83
N ALA A 590 -19.04 9.04 15.94
CA ALA A 590 -20.45 9.02 16.31
C ALA A 590 -20.83 7.77 17.14
N GLU A 591 -20.33 6.59 16.75
CA GLU A 591 -20.58 5.35 17.48
C GLU A 591 -20.01 5.40 18.90
N VAL A 592 -18.76 5.87 19.05
CA VAL A 592 -18.12 6.00 20.37
C VAL A 592 -18.84 7.05 21.22
N ALA A 593 -19.18 8.20 20.63
CA ALA A 593 -19.93 9.25 21.32
C ALA A 593 -21.27 8.74 21.85
N ARG A 594 -22.01 7.98 21.04
CA ARG A 594 -23.29 7.37 21.44
C ARG A 594 -23.10 6.34 22.55
N ARG A 595 -22.11 5.43 22.42
CA ARG A 595 -21.82 4.37 23.39
C ARG A 595 -21.44 4.94 24.76
N ASN A 596 -20.57 5.95 24.77
CA ASN A 596 -19.97 6.49 25.99
C ASN A 596 -20.70 7.72 26.53
N ARG A 597 -21.81 8.13 25.89
CA ARG A 597 -22.60 9.32 26.23
C ARG A 597 -21.71 10.57 26.28
N TRP A 598 -20.92 10.76 25.24
CA TRP A 598 -20.16 11.99 25.03
C TRP A 598 -21.05 13.04 24.37
N VAL A 599 -20.69 14.30 24.57
CA VAL A 599 -21.53 15.45 24.22
C VAL A 599 -20.78 16.34 23.25
N ARG A 600 -21.49 16.94 22.30
CA ARG A 600 -20.88 17.88 21.36
C ARG A 600 -20.25 19.05 22.12
N PRO A 601 -18.93 19.30 22.01
CA PRO A 601 -18.31 20.48 22.61
C PRO A 601 -18.58 21.72 21.77
N GLU A 602 -18.73 22.86 22.45
CA GLU A 602 -18.76 24.17 21.80
C GLU A 602 -17.31 24.63 21.57
N VAL A 603 -16.99 24.95 20.31
CA VAL A 603 -15.67 25.47 19.92
C VAL A 603 -15.88 26.77 19.16
N ASP A 604 -15.34 27.84 19.72
CA ASP A 604 -15.40 29.20 19.20
C ASP A 604 -14.01 29.84 19.18
N GLU A 605 -13.96 31.17 18.98
CA GLU A 605 -12.71 31.94 18.95
C GLU A 605 -12.32 32.49 20.33
N SER A 606 -13.03 32.11 21.40
CA SER A 606 -12.70 32.55 22.75
C SER A 606 -11.47 31.81 23.29
N GLU A 607 -10.79 32.44 24.25
CA GLU A 607 -9.66 31.85 24.96
C GLU A 607 -10.10 31.16 26.28
N SER A 608 -11.41 30.91 26.43
CA SER A 608 -11.97 30.30 27.64
C SER A 608 -12.08 28.78 27.49
N LEU A 609 -11.79 28.05 28.57
CA LEU A 609 -11.96 26.61 28.67
C LEU A 609 -12.90 26.28 29.81
N GLU A 610 -14.08 25.75 29.49
CA GLU A 610 -15.03 25.22 30.47
C GLU A 610 -15.32 23.75 30.15
N ILE A 611 -15.02 22.86 31.10
CA ILE A 611 -15.35 21.44 31.05
C ILE A 611 -16.23 21.15 32.26
N LYS A 612 -17.45 20.67 32.04
CA LYS A 612 -18.38 20.28 33.11
C LYS A 612 -18.46 18.76 33.17
N ALA A 613 -18.27 18.21 34.36
CA ALA A 613 -18.25 16.78 34.63
C ALA A 613 -17.39 15.99 33.62
N GLY A 614 -16.19 16.52 33.32
CA GLY A 614 -15.27 15.91 32.37
C GLY A 614 -14.77 14.56 32.87
N ARG A 615 -14.49 13.65 31.92
CA ARG A 615 -14.04 12.28 32.20
C ARG A 615 -12.83 11.95 31.34
N HIS A 616 -11.88 11.19 31.89
CA HIS A 616 -10.74 10.73 31.10
C HIS A 616 -11.22 9.60 30.16
N PRO A 617 -11.17 9.77 28.82
CA PRO A 617 -11.84 8.88 27.86
C PRO A 617 -11.31 7.43 27.91
N VAL A 618 -10.01 7.26 28.13
CA VAL A 618 -9.40 5.93 28.27
C VAL A 618 -9.64 5.31 29.65
N VAL A 619 -9.36 6.04 30.73
CA VAL A 619 -9.45 5.50 32.11
C VAL A 619 -10.90 5.15 32.46
N GLU A 620 -11.89 5.92 32.02
CA GLU A 620 -13.31 5.58 32.26
C GLU A 620 -13.67 4.21 31.64
N SER A 621 -13.17 3.94 30.44
CA SER A 621 -13.41 2.70 29.69
C SER A 621 -12.74 1.51 30.38
N VAL A 622 -11.49 1.67 30.83
CA VAL A 622 -10.76 0.61 31.56
C VAL A 622 -11.45 0.29 32.90
N LEU A 623 -11.82 1.31 33.68
CA LEU A 623 -12.50 1.13 34.96
C LEU A 623 -13.88 0.47 34.83
N GLY A 624 -14.63 0.85 33.78
CA GLY A 624 -15.92 0.26 33.46
C GLY A 624 -15.81 -1.22 33.10
N ARG A 625 -14.80 -1.62 32.32
CA ARG A 625 -14.54 -3.04 31.98
C ARG A 625 -14.14 -3.88 33.20
N GLN A 626 -13.52 -3.27 34.19
CA GLN A 626 -13.11 -3.92 35.43
C GLN A 626 -14.21 -4.00 36.49
N GLY A 627 -15.42 -3.47 36.21
CA GLY A 627 -16.57 -3.53 37.11
C GLY A 627 -16.41 -2.70 38.39
N SER A 628 -15.58 -1.66 38.35
CA SER A 628 -15.40 -0.71 39.47
C SER A 628 -16.55 0.33 39.53
N ASP A 629 -16.65 1.08 40.64
CA ASP A 629 -17.71 2.07 40.95
C ASP A 629 -17.79 3.29 39.99
N GLY A 630 -17.18 3.21 38.81
CA GLY A 630 -17.19 4.24 37.77
C GLY A 630 -16.10 5.31 37.95
N PHE A 631 -15.88 6.09 36.90
CA PHE A 631 -14.95 7.22 36.92
C PHE A 631 -15.62 8.45 37.55
N VAL A 632 -14.96 9.11 38.51
CA VAL A 632 -15.47 10.33 39.13
C VAL A 632 -15.19 11.54 38.21
N PRO A 633 -16.22 12.20 37.67
CA PRO A 633 -16.03 13.32 36.76
C PRO A 633 -15.55 14.58 37.48
N ASN A 634 -14.82 15.44 36.78
CA ASN A 634 -14.28 16.70 37.34
C ASN A 634 -14.56 17.88 36.42
N ASP A 635 -14.86 19.03 37.04
CA ASP A 635 -15.00 20.30 36.34
C ASP A 635 -13.63 20.94 36.09
N THR A 636 -13.53 21.72 35.02
CA THR A 636 -12.36 22.56 34.72
C THR A 636 -12.84 23.90 34.21
N ARG A 637 -12.28 24.98 34.75
CA ARG A 637 -12.49 26.33 34.25
C ARG A 637 -11.14 27.03 34.15
N LEU A 638 -10.82 27.50 32.95
CA LEU A 638 -9.73 28.43 32.72
C LEU A 638 -10.22 29.61 31.89
N ASP A 639 -9.86 30.82 32.28
CA ASP A 639 -10.25 32.02 31.54
C ASP A 639 -9.17 33.13 31.65
N PRO A 640 -8.92 33.89 30.57
CA PRO A 640 -7.88 34.93 30.58
C PRO A 640 -8.17 36.07 31.55
N SER A 641 -9.43 36.34 31.86
CA SER A 641 -9.85 37.42 32.76
C SER A 641 -9.77 37.07 34.25
N GLY A 642 -9.50 35.82 34.58
CA GLY A 642 -9.69 35.25 35.91
C GLY A 642 -8.76 34.10 36.18
N GLN A 643 -9.23 32.86 36.00
CA GLN A 643 -8.49 31.66 36.38
C GLN A 643 -7.57 31.18 35.25
N GLN A 644 -6.34 31.68 35.17
CA GLN A 644 -5.38 31.24 34.13
C GLN A 644 -4.50 30.07 34.57
N ILE A 645 -4.23 29.93 35.87
CA ILE A 645 -3.31 28.93 36.42
C ILE A 645 -4.02 28.13 37.51
N LEU A 646 -3.99 26.81 37.39
CA LEU A 646 -4.53 25.89 38.39
C LEU A 646 -3.40 25.20 39.16
N LEU A 647 -3.28 25.49 40.45
CA LEU A 647 -2.32 24.81 41.34
C LEU A 647 -2.95 23.54 41.92
N LEU A 648 -2.59 22.39 41.36
CA LEU A 648 -3.09 21.08 41.82
C LEU A 648 -2.22 20.50 42.93
N THR A 649 -2.81 20.32 44.11
CA THR A 649 -2.17 19.65 45.26
C THR A 649 -2.99 18.45 45.71
N GLY A 650 -2.36 17.46 46.35
CA GLY A 650 -3.01 16.25 46.82
C GLY A 650 -2.05 15.08 47.02
N PRO A 651 -2.43 14.03 47.75
CA PRO A 651 -1.56 12.88 48.02
C PRO A 651 -1.22 12.10 46.74
N ASN A 652 -0.21 11.22 46.80
CA ASN A 652 0.06 10.30 45.70
C ASN A 652 -1.17 9.45 45.40
N MET A 653 -1.38 9.09 44.13
CA MET A 653 -2.54 8.33 43.64
C MET A 653 -3.90 9.05 43.77
N SER A 654 -3.93 10.34 44.10
CA SER A 654 -5.16 11.14 44.16
C SER A 654 -5.73 11.58 42.80
N GLY A 655 -5.26 11.00 41.69
CA GLY A 655 -5.74 11.32 40.33
C GLY A 655 -5.23 12.62 39.70
N LYS A 656 -4.24 13.32 40.28
CA LYS A 656 -3.72 14.60 39.74
C LYS A 656 -3.29 14.51 38.27
N SER A 657 -2.45 13.53 37.93
CA SER A 657 -1.97 13.34 36.55
C SER A 657 -3.10 12.92 35.61
N THR A 658 -4.06 12.11 36.10
CA THR A 658 -5.25 11.72 35.35
C THR A 658 -6.11 12.94 35.00
N TYR A 659 -6.31 13.86 35.94
CA TYR A 659 -7.02 15.10 35.69
C TYR A 659 -6.34 15.97 34.63
N LEU A 660 -5.01 16.17 34.73
CA LEU A 660 -4.27 16.96 33.72
C LEU A 660 -4.37 16.35 32.31
N ARG A 661 -4.19 15.02 32.20
CA ARG A 661 -4.32 14.31 30.92
C ARG A 661 -5.75 14.36 30.40
N GLN A 662 -6.74 14.22 31.26
CA GLN A 662 -8.16 14.34 30.91
C GLN A 662 -8.43 15.69 30.24
N VAL A 663 -8.03 16.81 30.86
CA VAL A 663 -8.27 18.14 30.31
C VAL A 663 -7.65 18.27 28.91
N ALA A 664 -6.39 17.85 28.75
CA ALA A 664 -5.71 17.89 27.46
C ALA A 664 -6.41 17.01 26.41
N LEU A 665 -6.82 15.79 26.77
CA LEU A 665 -7.51 14.87 25.87
C LEU A 665 -8.89 15.40 25.45
N CYS A 666 -9.67 15.99 26.36
CA CYS A 666 -10.96 16.62 26.02
C CYS A 666 -10.77 17.75 25.00
N VAL A 667 -9.76 18.60 25.19
CA VAL A 667 -9.43 19.67 24.23
C VAL A 667 -9.01 19.09 22.88
N LEU A 668 -8.15 18.08 22.86
CA LEU A 668 -7.71 17.44 21.62
C LEU A 668 -8.86 16.76 20.87
N MET A 669 -9.74 16.08 21.58
CA MET A 669 -10.96 15.48 21.03
C MET A 669 -11.88 16.53 20.41
N ALA A 670 -12.09 17.65 21.11
CA ALA A 670 -12.85 18.77 20.58
C ALA A 670 -12.21 19.37 19.32
N GLN A 671 -10.89 19.61 19.33
CA GLN A 671 -10.13 20.17 18.20
C GLN A 671 -10.06 19.22 16.98
N MET A 672 -10.13 17.90 17.20
CA MET A 672 -10.29 16.94 16.11
C MET A 672 -11.75 16.77 15.66
N GLY A 673 -12.70 17.55 16.20
CA GLY A 673 -14.13 17.49 15.86
C GLY A 673 -14.86 16.25 16.34
N SER A 674 -14.34 15.56 17.36
CA SER A 674 -15.07 14.55 18.14
C SER A 674 -16.03 15.22 19.12
N PHE A 675 -16.89 14.39 19.71
CA PHE A 675 -17.62 14.71 20.94
C PHE A 675 -16.77 14.35 22.16
#